data_AF-A0A7Z9H0Z6-F1
#
_entry.id   AF-A0A7Z9H0Z6-F1
#
_cell.length_a   1.000
_cell.length_b   1.000
_cell.length_c   1.000
_cell.angle_alpha   90.00
_cell.angle_beta   90.00
_cell.angle_gamma   90.00
#
_symmetry.space_group_name_H-M   'P 1'
#
loop_
_entity.id
_entity.type
_entity.pdbx_description
1 polymer ?
#
loop_
_entity_poly.entity_id
_entity_poly.type
_entity_poly.pdbx_seq_one_letter_code
_entity_poly.pdbx_strand_id
1 'polypeptide(L)'
;MFVRLVKVFVIACTTLAPPSVSGADHYFSTSINQLKFVDGKLPGPTPLERTNIPWDHVQAMVPQVRLEDGGEAYVRGFEPSWRGAIAPAVVETVDDAVDDAAVAPRGPQLLVHTTASKDVVGWLYWPKADYSGYAKLKFVLPVTSAEKKQRVPFLQAKLDHYTRLFHQQSTGSAWYRHQIRQTAGLLKQERPNLRVNRRFFGNRGSNLEETYALFSGGRALSENLQLDRQLPTSKQAQETIVLESIEGITVREFDWAPAIKGLKPKRDVLATQVPDDQHVIFFPSFGALVTLADEMGEQSAPLLTLAEPSGENASVRERYERQLCLSLDAGARLLGPTMINSVALTGSDPYLRTGADVAVLFEAKNATVVRQFVDRQLAARGAKYKMAKPVKGELAGVSYTGIRSPDRVICSYAATLGKVVVVTNSLAQLQRLVETDQGARSSLEKLPEYTFFRQRYPLGDGQETALILISDKTIRRWCGPRWRIGTSRRTRATATMTELQATHLDALVNGQVSADTVTVDPGFPDAGELRVGARGVSSSVYGTLDFQTPIVELEMTHVTPEEARLYNRWRDGYQQYWSNFFDPIAVRIQVTKSRLATDVTVMPLINSSDYRELIEISKGVELPADFGDPHPESLLHWVLAVNTKSEMLQENTGLIRLIAPQIKTNPLS
;
A
#
# COMPACT_ATOMS: atom_id res chain seq x y z
N MET A 1 51.18 11.48 -40.55
CA MET A 1 52.08 10.45 -39.99
C MET A 1 51.82 10.43 -38.49
N PHE A 2 50.88 9.59 -38.02
CA PHE A 2 51.20 8.35 -37.26
C PHE A 2 51.95 8.67 -35.93
N VAL A 3 51.62 8.22 -34.72
CA VAL A 3 50.61 7.28 -34.19
C VAL A 3 50.85 7.13 -32.65
N ARG A 4 49.80 6.79 -31.86
CA ARG A 4 49.79 6.13 -30.51
C ARG A 4 50.39 6.90 -29.30
N LEU A 5 49.81 6.88 -28.09
CA LEU A 5 49.28 5.75 -27.33
C LEU A 5 48.06 6.15 -26.47
N VAL A 6 46.90 5.54 -26.76
CA VAL A 6 45.77 5.40 -25.83
C VAL A 6 45.96 4.07 -25.10
N LYS A 7 46.09 4.10 -23.77
CA LYS A 7 45.98 2.90 -22.93
C LYS A 7 44.50 2.64 -22.67
N VAL A 8 43.97 1.64 -23.36
CA VAL A 8 42.66 1.05 -23.10
C VAL A 8 42.76 0.23 -21.81
N PHE A 9 42.09 0.68 -20.75
CA PHE A 9 41.71 -0.17 -19.62
C PHE A 9 40.32 -0.73 -19.94
N VAL A 10 40.26 -1.96 -20.43
CA VAL A 10 38.99 -2.70 -20.52
C VAL A 10 38.64 -3.14 -19.09
N ILE A 11 37.71 -2.42 -18.46
CA ILE A 11 37.03 -2.92 -17.26
C ILE A 11 36.04 -3.98 -17.76
N ALA A 12 36.38 -5.24 -17.51
CA ALA A 12 35.49 -6.36 -17.75
C ALA A 12 34.28 -6.24 -16.81
N CYS A 13 33.13 -5.83 -17.35
CA CYS A 13 31.83 -6.08 -16.72
C CYS A 13 31.66 -7.59 -16.60
N THR A 14 31.97 -8.13 -15.43
CA THR A 14 31.56 -9.47 -15.04
C THR A 14 30.06 -9.42 -14.78
N THR A 15 29.29 -9.80 -15.78
CA THR A 15 27.93 -10.31 -15.57
C THR A 15 28.06 -11.49 -14.60
N LEU A 16 27.66 -11.29 -13.35
CA LEU A 16 27.50 -12.39 -12.40
C LEU A 16 26.37 -13.28 -12.91
N ALA A 17 26.74 -14.24 -13.76
CA ALA A 17 25.92 -15.41 -14.02
C ALA A 17 25.68 -16.11 -12.67
N PRO A 18 24.47 -16.64 -12.41
CA PRO A 18 24.22 -17.43 -11.21
C PRO A 18 25.25 -18.57 -11.10
N PRO A 19 25.59 -19.02 -9.89
CA PRO A 19 26.51 -20.14 -9.71
C PRO A 19 26.00 -21.32 -10.52
N SER A 20 26.75 -21.67 -11.57
CA SER A 20 26.53 -22.86 -12.36
C SER A 20 26.77 -24.06 -11.47
N VAL A 21 25.69 -24.58 -10.88
CA VAL A 21 25.66 -25.96 -10.39
C VAL A 21 26.02 -26.81 -11.60
N SER A 22 27.21 -27.41 -11.56
CA SER A 22 27.82 -28.23 -12.61
C SER A 22 27.07 -29.56 -12.76
N GLY A 23 25.82 -29.50 -13.23
CA GLY A 23 24.99 -30.63 -13.61
C GLY A 23 24.40 -30.38 -15.00
N ALA A 24 24.16 -31.43 -15.77
CA ALA A 24 23.45 -31.30 -17.04
C ALA A 24 21.97 -30.94 -16.77
N ASP A 25 21.39 -30.05 -17.58
CA ASP A 25 19.96 -29.75 -17.49
C ASP A 25 19.12 -30.97 -17.90
N HIS A 26 18.26 -31.43 -17.00
CA HIS A 26 17.31 -32.51 -17.22
C HIS A 26 15.87 -31.96 -17.25
N TYR A 27 15.14 -32.24 -18.33
CA TYR A 27 13.75 -31.81 -18.52
C TYR A 27 12.82 -33.02 -18.67
N PHE A 28 11.67 -32.98 -18.00
CA PHE A 28 10.66 -34.03 -18.00
C PHE A 28 9.29 -33.47 -18.38
N SER A 29 8.50 -34.27 -19.09
CA SER A 29 7.07 -34.05 -19.30
C SER A 29 6.35 -35.39 -19.12
N THR A 30 5.42 -35.46 -18.19
CA THR A 30 4.68 -36.70 -17.90
C THR A 30 3.22 -36.39 -17.62
N SER A 31 2.30 -37.15 -18.22
CA SER A 31 0.88 -37.03 -17.90
C SER A 31 0.64 -37.41 -16.44
N ILE A 32 -0.18 -36.63 -15.73
CA ILE A 32 -0.57 -36.94 -14.34
C ILE A 32 -1.19 -38.34 -14.23
N ASN A 33 -1.96 -38.76 -15.24
CA ASN A 33 -2.58 -40.09 -15.27
C ASN A 33 -1.59 -41.24 -15.50
N GLN A 34 -0.38 -40.93 -15.98
CA GLN A 34 0.69 -41.91 -16.26
C GLN A 34 1.79 -41.88 -15.20
N LEU A 35 1.72 -40.96 -14.23
CA LEU A 35 2.67 -40.87 -13.14
C LEU A 35 2.55 -42.09 -12.23
N LYS A 36 3.70 -42.72 -11.98
CA LYS A 36 3.80 -43.79 -10.98
C LYS A 36 3.89 -43.17 -9.60
N PHE A 37 2.83 -43.33 -8.81
CA PHE A 37 2.81 -42.92 -7.41
C PHE A 37 3.33 -44.05 -6.52
N VAL A 38 4.34 -43.73 -5.72
CA VAL A 38 4.92 -44.64 -4.72
C VAL A 38 4.13 -44.58 -3.41
N ASP A 39 3.45 -43.45 -3.17
CA ASP A 39 2.56 -43.23 -2.03
C ASP A 39 1.36 -42.38 -2.47
N GLY A 40 0.16 -42.77 -2.03
CA GLY A 40 -1.12 -42.17 -2.42
C GLY A 40 -1.66 -42.63 -3.79
N LYS A 41 -2.91 -42.25 -4.07
CA LYS A 41 -3.57 -42.46 -5.37
C LYS A 41 -4.27 -41.16 -5.77
N LEU A 42 -4.32 -40.88 -7.07
CA LEU A 42 -5.07 -39.74 -7.59
C LEU A 42 -6.53 -39.81 -7.11
N PRO A 43 -7.08 -38.72 -6.54
CA PRO A 43 -8.49 -38.63 -6.22
C PRO A 43 -9.36 -38.88 -7.46
N GLY A 44 -10.52 -39.51 -7.27
CA GLY A 44 -11.51 -39.68 -8.33
C GLY A 44 -12.06 -38.35 -8.86
N PRO A 45 -12.78 -38.36 -9.98
CA PRO A 45 -13.36 -37.13 -10.55
C PRO A 45 -14.29 -36.45 -9.54
N THR A 46 -14.28 -35.11 -9.53
CA THR A 46 -15.24 -34.28 -8.80
C THR A 46 -16.66 -34.70 -9.19
N PRO A 47 -17.54 -35.08 -8.24
CA PRO A 47 -18.94 -35.31 -8.54
C PRO A 47 -19.55 -34.05 -9.17
N LEU A 48 -20.23 -34.19 -10.32
CA LEU A 48 -20.91 -33.09 -11.02
C LEU A 48 -22.14 -32.53 -10.28
N GLU A 49 -22.46 -33.09 -9.10
CA GLU A 49 -23.55 -32.59 -8.26
C GLU A 49 -23.14 -31.24 -7.64
N ARG A 50 -24.03 -30.25 -7.72
CA ARG A 50 -23.81 -28.85 -7.32
C ARG A 50 -23.25 -28.75 -5.90
N THR A 51 -21.92 -28.75 -5.79
CA THR A 51 -21.25 -28.43 -4.55
C THR A 51 -21.45 -26.94 -4.28
N ASN A 52 -22.01 -26.56 -3.13
CA ASN A 52 -22.11 -25.18 -2.63
C ASN A 52 -20.73 -24.56 -2.30
N ILE A 53 -19.67 -25.01 -2.96
CA ILE A 53 -18.31 -24.55 -2.74
C ILE A 53 -18.17 -23.19 -3.45
N PRO A 54 -17.78 -22.13 -2.73
CA PRO A 54 -17.54 -20.82 -3.33
C PRO A 54 -16.54 -20.94 -4.48
N TRP A 55 -16.83 -20.28 -5.60
CA TRP A 55 -15.99 -20.35 -6.80
C TRP A 55 -14.54 -19.92 -6.56
N ASP A 56 -14.35 -18.88 -5.74
CA ASP A 56 -13.02 -18.37 -5.39
C ASP A 56 -12.19 -19.43 -4.67
N HIS A 57 -12.84 -20.31 -3.89
CA HIS A 57 -12.20 -21.44 -3.23
C HIS A 57 -11.70 -22.48 -4.24
N VAL A 58 -12.48 -22.77 -5.27
CA VAL A 58 -12.08 -23.67 -6.37
C VAL A 58 -10.90 -23.09 -7.15
N GLN A 59 -10.90 -21.77 -7.41
CA GLN A 59 -9.80 -21.09 -8.11
C GLN A 59 -8.50 -21.01 -7.29
N ALA A 60 -8.60 -20.98 -5.96
CA ALA A 60 -7.45 -21.01 -5.06
C ALA A 60 -6.81 -22.41 -4.94
N MET A 61 -7.57 -23.46 -5.26
CA MET A 61 -7.16 -24.86 -5.10
C MET A 61 -6.46 -25.40 -6.36
N VAL A 62 -5.24 -24.94 -6.62
CA VAL A 62 -4.41 -25.38 -7.77
C VAL A 62 -3.34 -26.40 -7.33
N PRO A 63 -3.07 -27.47 -8.10
CA PRO A 63 -2.05 -28.46 -7.77
C PRO A 63 -0.69 -27.83 -7.49
N GLN A 64 -0.04 -28.31 -6.44
CA GLN A 64 1.30 -27.88 -6.06
C GLN A 64 2.28 -29.05 -6.19
N VAL A 65 3.52 -28.76 -6.54
CA VAL A 65 4.58 -29.76 -6.66
C VAL A 65 5.79 -29.32 -5.87
N ARG A 66 6.38 -30.26 -5.13
CA ARG A 66 7.65 -30.06 -4.42
C ARG A 66 8.61 -31.18 -4.74
N LEU A 67 9.80 -30.84 -5.20
CA LEU A 67 10.89 -31.79 -5.45
C LEU A 67 11.73 -31.98 -4.17
N GLU A 68 12.26 -33.17 -3.95
CA GLU A 68 13.14 -33.46 -2.79
C GLU A 68 14.56 -32.95 -3.02
N ASP A 69 15.06 -33.03 -4.26
CA ASP A 69 16.48 -32.79 -4.60
C ASP A 69 16.75 -31.46 -5.34
N GLY A 70 15.86 -30.49 -5.18
CA GLY A 70 15.94 -29.19 -5.86
C GLY A 70 15.57 -29.25 -7.35
N GLY A 71 15.33 -28.07 -7.92
CA GLY A 71 14.77 -27.90 -9.26
C GLY A 71 13.38 -27.26 -9.24
N GLU A 72 12.78 -27.13 -10.41
CA GLU A 72 11.50 -26.48 -10.63
C GLU A 72 10.49 -27.48 -11.19
N ALA A 73 9.24 -27.40 -10.74
CA ALA A 73 8.17 -28.26 -11.24
C ALA A 73 6.84 -27.52 -11.32
N TYR A 74 6.12 -27.75 -12.41
CA TYR A 74 4.85 -27.09 -12.72
C TYR A 74 3.82 -28.10 -13.22
N VAL A 75 2.55 -27.86 -12.91
CA VAL A 75 1.42 -28.59 -13.49
C VAL A 75 0.74 -27.70 -14.52
N ARG A 76 0.66 -28.17 -15.76
CA ARG A 76 -0.02 -27.48 -16.86
C ARG A 76 -1.29 -28.25 -17.25
N GLY A 77 -2.35 -27.53 -17.64
CA GLY A 77 -3.61 -28.15 -18.09
C GLY A 77 -4.57 -28.58 -16.97
N PHE A 78 -4.45 -27.99 -15.77
CA PHE A 78 -5.41 -28.15 -14.66
C PHE A 78 -6.49 -27.04 -14.63
N GLU A 79 -6.53 -26.15 -15.63
CA GLU A 79 -7.35 -24.94 -15.56
C GLU A 79 -8.86 -25.25 -15.58
N PRO A 80 -9.66 -24.76 -14.60
CA PRO A 80 -11.09 -25.02 -14.55
C PRO A 80 -11.82 -24.32 -15.71
N SER A 81 -12.23 -25.12 -16.70
CA SER A 81 -12.74 -24.69 -18.00
C SER A 81 -14.23 -24.29 -18.00
N TRP A 82 -14.67 -23.37 -17.13
CA TRP A 82 -16.09 -22.94 -17.07
C TRP A 82 -16.31 -21.40 -17.05
N ARG A 83 -15.53 -20.68 -17.85
CA ARG A 83 -15.99 -19.63 -18.78
C ARG A 83 -15.01 -19.71 -19.95
N GLY A 84 -15.41 -19.43 -21.18
CA GLY A 84 -14.49 -19.33 -22.33
C GLY A 84 -13.39 -18.26 -22.21
N ALA A 85 -13.03 -17.82 -21.01
CA ALA A 85 -11.84 -17.04 -20.71
C ALA A 85 -10.66 -18.01 -20.57
N ILE A 86 -10.12 -18.44 -21.71
CA ILE A 86 -8.70 -18.78 -21.80
C ILE A 86 -7.98 -17.57 -21.18
N ALA A 87 -7.19 -17.76 -20.10
CA ALA A 87 -6.29 -16.68 -19.67
C ALA A 87 -5.53 -16.27 -20.93
N PRO A 88 -5.60 -15.01 -21.39
CA PRO A 88 -5.10 -14.66 -22.72
C PRO A 88 -3.66 -15.15 -22.82
N ALA A 89 -3.35 -15.98 -23.82
CA ALA A 89 -2.03 -16.57 -23.89
C ALA A 89 -1.00 -15.42 -23.98
N VAL A 90 -0.07 -15.35 -23.01
CA VAL A 90 1.03 -14.35 -23.02
C VAL A 90 1.83 -14.43 -24.30
N VAL A 91 1.82 -15.61 -24.92
CA VAL A 91 2.52 -15.90 -26.17
C VAL A 91 1.53 -16.51 -27.16
N GLU A 92 1.41 -15.86 -28.31
CA GLU A 92 0.67 -16.34 -29.47
C GLU A 92 1.68 -16.88 -30.49
N THR A 93 1.47 -18.10 -30.96
CA THR A 93 2.21 -18.69 -32.09
C THR A 93 1.66 -18.09 -33.40
N VAL A 94 2.55 -17.66 -34.31
CA VAL A 94 2.14 -17.02 -35.58
C VAL A 94 1.75 -18.04 -36.64
N ASP A 95 2.23 -19.29 -36.55
CA ASP A 95 2.16 -20.23 -37.68
C ASP A 95 1.58 -21.64 -37.37
N ASP A 96 1.08 -21.92 -36.17
CA ASP A 96 0.58 -23.28 -35.84
C ASP A 96 -0.94 -23.36 -35.65
N ALA A 97 -1.70 -22.70 -36.54
CA ALA A 97 -3.11 -23.05 -36.74
C ALA A 97 -3.30 -24.47 -37.33
N VAL A 98 -2.21 -25.21 -37.58
CA VAL A 98 -2.24 -26.55 -38.21
C VAL A 98 -1.73 -27.68 -37.30
N ASP A 99 -1.09 -27.44 -36.14
CA ASP A 99 -0.56 -28.56 -35.31
C ASP A 99 -0.89 -28.54 -33.81
N ASP A 100 -1.37 -27.44 -33.22
CA ASP A 100 -1.69 -27.42 -31.77
C ASP A 100 -2.89 -28.31 -31.39
N ALA A 101 -3.76 -28.65 -32.35
CA ALA A 101 -4.89 -29.55 -32.14
C ALA A 101 -4.50 -31.05 -32.16
N ALA A 102 -3.32 -31.40 -32.68
CA ALA A 102 -2.96 -32.80 -32.97
C ALA A 102 -2.00 -33.43 -31.94
N VAL A 103 -1.31 -32.66 -31.10
CA VAL A 103 -0.28 -33.19 -30.18
C VAL A 103 -0.36 -32.66 -28.74
N ALA A 104 -1.36 -31.85 -28.39
CA ALA A 104 -1.59 -31.49 -26.98
C ALA A 104 -2.17 -32.71 -26.22
N PRO A 105 -1.47 -33.29 -25.23
CA PRO A 105 -1.98 -34.40 -24.45
C PRO A 105 -3.28 -33.98 -23.75
N ARG A 106 -4.33 -34.80 -23.93
CA ARG A 106 -5.63 -34.61 -23.28
C ARG A 106 -5.50 -34.82 -21.77
N GLY A 107 -5.22 -33.77 -21.03
CA GLY A 107 -5.22 -33.76 -19.56
C GLY A 107 -3.98 -33.13 -18.93
N PRO A 108 -3.98 -32.99 -17.59
CA PRO A 108 -2.94 -32.29 -16.87
C PRO A 108 -1.59 -33.01 -16.99
N GLN A 109 -0.51 -32.22 -17.12
CA GLN A 109 0.86 -32.70 -17.22
C GLN A 109 1.73 -32.14 -16.10
N LEU A 110 2.65 -32.97 -15.62
CA LEU A 110 3.76 -32.57 -14.75
C LEU A 110 4.98 -32.27 -15.61
N LEU A 111 5.51 -31.05 -15.48
CA LEU A 111 6.72 -30.59 -16.14
C LEU A 111 7.78 -30.34 -15.07
N VAL A 112 8.99 -30.87 -15.26
CA VAL A 112 10.09 -30.75 -14.28
C VAL A 112 11.39 -30.33 -14.96
N HIS A 113 12.13 -29.45 -14.31
CA HIS A 113 13.52 -29.12 -14.61
C HIS A 113 14.38 -29.33 -13.36
N THR A 114 15.50 -30.02 -13.51
CA THR A 114 16.50 -30.18 -12.44
C THR A 114 17.89 -30.34 -13.04
N THR A 115 18.91 -30.07 -12.23
CA THR A 115 20.32 -30.34 -12.55
C THR A 115 20.83 -31.61 -11.85
N ALA A 116 19.98 -32.30 -11.08
CA ALA A 116 20.33 -33.52 -10.39
C ALA A 116 20.48 -34.69 -11.38
N SER A 117 21.62 -35.38 -11.35
CA SER A 117 21.91 -36.54 -12.20
C SER A 117 21.33 -37.87 -11.67
N LYS A 118 20.22 -37.83 -10.94
CA LYS A 118 19.56 -38.99 -10.32
C LYS A 118 18.05 -38.95 -10.56
N ASP A 119 17.38 -40.05 -10.24
CA ASP A 119 15.91 -40.12 -10.32
C ASP A 119 15.27 -38.99 -9.50
N VAL A 120 14.29 -38.32 -10.10
CA VAL A 120 13.63 -37.19 -9.47
C VAL A 120 12.52 -37.70 -8.57
N VAL A 121 12.64 -37.41 -7.29
CA VAL A 121 11.62 -37.72 -6.29
C VAL A 121 10.89 -36.45 -5.90
N GLY A 122 9.56 -36.51 -5.85
CA GLY A 122 8.75 -35.35 -5.49
C GLY A 122 7.39 -35.69 -4.92
N TRP A 123 6.71 -34.65 -4.45
CA TRP A 123 5.37 -34.68 -3.89
C TRP A 123 4.44 -33.81 -4.74
N LEU A 124 3.37 -34.41 -5.21
CA LEU A 124 2.25 -33.74 -5.87
C LEU A 124 1.11 -33.57 -4.85
N TYR A 125 0.70 -32.33 -4.63
CA TYR A 125 -0.47 -31.98 -3.84
C TYR A 125 -1.62 -31.73 -4.80
N TRP A 126 -2.56 -32.66 -4.87
CA TRP A 126 -3.69 -32.63 -5.79
C TRP A 126 -4.98 -32.28 -5.04
N PRO A 127 -5.81 -31.32 -5.52
CA PRO A 127 -7.08 -31.01 -4.87
C PRO A 127 -7.95 -32.26 -4.72
N LYS A 128 -8.52 -32.47 -3.52
CA LYS A 128 -9.51 -33.53 -3.30
C LYS A 128 -10.76 -33.24 -4.10
N ALA A 129 -11.53 -34.28 -4.40
CA ALA A 129 -12.77 -34.19 -5.18
C ALA A 129 -13.82 -33.24 -4.55
N ASP A 130 -13.76 -33.03 -3.23
CA ASP A 130 -14.63 -32.13 -2.45
C ASP A 130 -14.01 -30.75 -2.18
N TYR A 131 -12.81 -30.46 -2.72
CA TYR A 131 -12.02 -29.26 -2.44
C TYR A 131 -11.78 -28.97 -0.95
N SER A 132 -11.89 -29.96 -0.06
CA SER A 132 -11.64 -29.78 1.38
C SER A 132 -10.16 -29.57 1.72
N GLY A 133 -9.27 -29.74 0.73
CA GLY A 133 -7.83 -29.71 0.88
C GLY A 133 -7.13 -30.51 -0.22
N TYR A 134 -5.87 -30.87 0.03
CA TYR A 134 -5.03 -31.59 -0.94
C TYR A 134 -4.82 -33.06 -0.53
N ALA A 135 -4.83 -33.95 -1.52
CA ALA A 135 -4.23 -35.27 -1.45
C ALA A 135 -2.73 -35.14 -1.72
N LYS A 136 -1.91 -35.73 -0.84
CA LYS A 136 -0.45 -35.71 -0.95
C LYS A 136 0.02 -37.02 -1.60
N LEU A 137 0.66 -36.92 -2.77
CA LEU A 137 1.02 -38.07 -3.62
C LEU A 137 2.53 -38.06 -3.90
N LYS A 138 3.25 -39.14 -3.58
CA LYS A 138 4.69 -39.25 -3.85
C LYS A 138 4.93 -39.85 -5.22
N PHE A 139 5.76 -39.22 -6.06
CA PHE A 139 6.13 -39.72 -7.38
C PHE A 139 7.63 -39.86 -7.55
N VAL A 140 8.02 -40.68 -8.54
CA VAL A 140 9.41 -40.85 -8.98
C VAL A 140 9.46 -40.78 -10.50
N LEU A 141 10.36 -39.95 -11.03
CA LEU A 141 10.67 -39.87 -12.47
C LEU A 141 12.08 -40.44 -12.70
N PRO A 142 12.22 -41.53 -13.47
CA PRO A 142 13.53 -42.08 -13.81
C PRO A 142 14.36 -41.06 -14.58
N VAL A 143 15.63 -40.84 -14.23
CA VAL A 143 16.50 -39.85 -14.91
C VAL A 143 16.64 -40.15 -16.41
N THR A 144 16.52 -41.42 -16.80
CA THR A 144 16.54 -41.89 -18.19
C THR A 144 15.35 -41.40 -19.03
N SER A 145 14.29 -40.90 -18.39
CA SER A 145 13.12 -40.31 -19.06
C SER A 145 13.27 -38.81 -19.36
N ALA A 146 14.41 -38.21 -18.98
CA ALA A 146 14.71 -36.83 -19.29
C ALA A 146 14.96 -36.64 -20.79
N GLU A 147 14.33 -35.63 -21.39
CA GLU A 147 14.43 -35.34 -22.82
C GLU A 147 14.63 -33.83 -23.03
N LYS A 148 15.71 -33.43 -23.72
CA LYS A 148 16.01 -32.01 -23.99
C LYS A 148 14.88 -31.27 -24.71
N LYS A 149 14.12 -31.95 -25.58
CA LYS A 149 12.97 -31.36 -26.30
C LYS A 149 11.85 -30.86 -25.36
N GLN A 150 11.82 -31.34 -24.10
CA GLN A 150 10.83 -30.95 -23.10
C GLN A 150 11.12 -29.59 -22.46
N ARG A 151 12.26 -28.96 -22.78
CA ARG A 151 12.60 -27.61 -22.32
C ARG A 151 11.53 -26.57 -22.71
N VAL A 152 11.03 -26.61 -23.95
CA VAL A 152 9.99 -25.68 -24.40
C VAL A 152 8.65 -25.89 -23.66
N PRO A 153 8.10 -27.12 -23.58
CA PRO A 153 6.92 -27.41 -22.74
C PRO A 153 7.09 -26.99 -21.28
N PHE A 154 8.27 -27.19 -20.70
CA PHE A 154 8.57 -26.74 -19.33
C PHE A 154 8.51 -25.20 -19.20
N LEU A 155 9.16 -24.47 -20.11
CA LEU A 155 9.13 -23.00 -20.11
C LEU A 155 7.71 -22.46 -20.33
N GLN A 156 6.89 -23.11 -21.14
CA GLN A 156 5.47 -22.77 -21.30
C GLN A 156 4.71 -22.97 -19.97
N ALA A 157 4.89 -24.10 -19.30
CA ALA A 157 4.24 -24.36 -18.01
C ALA A 157 4.68 -23.36 -16.92
N LYS A 158 5.97 -22.97 -16.90
CA LYS A 158 6.49 -21.92 -16.03
C LYS A 158 5.82 -20.57 -16.32
N LEU A 159 5.66 -20.23 -17.59
CA LEU A 159 5.02 -18.99 -18.00
C LEU A 159 3.54 -18.94 -17.59
N ASP A 160 2.78 -20.02 -17.83
CA ASP A 160 1.37 -20.13 -17.46
C ASP A 160 1.21 -20.01 -15.93
N HIS A 161 2.09 -20.67 -15.17
CA HIS A 161 2.09 -20.63 -13.71
C HIS A 161 2.24 -19.21 -13.16
N TYR A 162 3.29 -18.48 -13.56
CA TYR A 162 3.54 -17.14 -13.05
C TYR A 162 2.54 -16.11 -13.57
N THR A 163 2.03 -16.32 -14.79
CA THR A 163 0.92 -15.54 -15.35
C THR A 163 -0.33 -15.62 -14.48
N ARG A 164 -0.72 -16.83 -14.08
CA ARG A 164 -1.85 -17.04 -13.19
C ARG A 164 -1.64 -16.36 -11.83
N LEU A 165 -0.46 -16.51 -11.24
CA LEU A 165 -0.14 -15.85 -9.97
C LEU A 165 -0.16 -14.31 -10.07
N PHE A 166 0.31 -13.76 -11.19
CA PHE A 166 0.25 -12.33 -11.46
C PHE A 166 -1.20 -11.82 -11.55
N HIS A 167 -2.10 -12.56 -12.20
CA HIS A 167 -3.52 -12.20 -12.30
C HIS A 167 -4.30 -12.30 -10.99
N GLN A 168 -3.85 -13.16 -10.07
CA GLN A 168 -4.45 -13.28 -8.74
C GLN A 168 -4.15 -12.05 -7.85
N GLN A 169 -3.41 -11.05 -8.34
CA GLN A 169 -3.05 -9.80 -7.63
C GLN A 169 -2.48 -10.06 -6.23
N SER A 170 -1.73 -11.16 -6.08
CA SER A 170 -1.16 -11.59 -4.81
C SER A 170 0.17 -10.90 -4.52
N THR A 171 0.58 -10.93 -3.25
CA THR A 171 1.89 -10.46 -2.80
C THR A 171 3.00 -11.15 -3.61
N GLY A 172 3.96 -10.37 -4.14
CA GLY A 172 5.04 -10.90 -4.99
C GLY A 172 4.84 -10.74 -6.49
N SER A 173 3.82 -10.01 -6.93
CA SER A 173 3.55 -9.70 -8.36
C SER A 173 4.76 -9.18 -9.15
N ALA A 174 5.67 -8.41 -8.53
CA ALA A 174 6.90 -7.96 -9.17
C ALA A 174 7.85 -9.13 -9.49
N TRP A 175 7.97 -10.11 -8.59
CA TRP A 175 8.71 -11.35 -8.84
C TRP A 175 8.06 -12.18 -9.93
N TYR A 176 6.72 -12.32 -9.91
CA TYR A 176 6.01 -13.06 -10.95
C TYR A 176 6.21 -12.42 -12.33
N ARG A 177 6.14 -11.09 -12.41
CA ARG A 177 6.44 -10.35 -13.64
C ARG A 177 7.88 -10.54 -14.09
N HIS A 178 8.84 -10.51 -13.18
CA HIS A 178 10.24 -10.81 -13.49
C HIS A 178 10.38 -12.21 -14.09
N GLN A 179 9.79 -13.23 -13.46
CA GLN A 179 9.79 -14.61 -13.94
C GLN A 179 9.10 -14.75 -15.30
N ILE A 180 7.98 -14.05 -15.54
CA ILE A 180 7.31 -14.00 -16.85
C ILE A 180 8.24 -13.42 -17.91
N ARG A 181 8.91 -12.29 -17.65
CA ARG A 181 9.83 -11.64 -18.61
C ARG A 181 11.03 -12.53 -18.93
N GLN A 182 11.65 -13.10 -17.90
CA GLN A 182 12.79 -14.00 -18.05
C GLN A 182 12.39 -15.23 -18.89
N THR A 183 11.28 -15.87 -18.54
CA THR A 183 10.78 -17.07 -19.21
C THR A 183 10.37 -16.78 -20.66
N ALA A 184 9.68 -15.67 -20.91
CA ALA A 184 9.33 -15.23 -22.26
C ALA A 184 10.56 -14.91 -23.12
N GLY A 185 11.60 -14.33 -22.52
CA GLY A 185 12.90 -14.10 -23.17
C GLY A 185 13.57 -15.40 -23.60
N LEU A 186 13.61 -16.40 -22.72
CA LEU A 186 14.14 -17.74 -23.02
C LEU A 186 13.33 -18.44 -24.12
N LEU A 187 11.99 -18.38 -24.05
CA LEU A 187 11.12 -18.95 -25.07
C LEU A 187 11.35 -18.31 -26.45
N LYS A 188 11.56 -16.99 -26.50
CA LYS A 188 11.86 -16.29 -27.76
C LYS A 188 13.21 -16.70 -28.36
N GLN A 189 14.19 -17.07 -27.53
CA GLN A 189 15.46 -17.61 -28.02
C GLN A 189 15.28 -19.00 -28.65
N GLU A 190 14.47 -19.86 -28.03
CA GLU A 190 14.16 -21.21 -28.52
C GLU A 190 13.24 -21.20 -29.75
N ARG A 191 12.31 -20.23 -29.82
CA ARG A 191 11.37 -20.06 -30.93
C ARG A 191 11.28 -18.58 -31.32
N PRO A 192 12.13 -18.10 -32.24
CA PRO A 192 12.20 -16.69 -32.64
C PRO A 192 10.88 -16.12 -33.20
N ASN A 193 10.01 -16.98 -33.74
CA ASN A 193 8.72 -16.59 -34.33
C ASN A 193 7.57 -16.47 -33.30
N LEU A 194 7.80 -16.78 -32.02
CA LEU A 194 6.80 -16.58 -30.97
C LEU A 194 6.51 -15.09 -30.80
N ARG A 195 5.23 -14.70 -30.88
CA ARG A 195 4.79 -13.35 -30.53
C ARG A 195 4.40 -13.30 -29.06
N VAL A 196 5.18 -12.59 -28.26
CA VAL A 196 4.76 -12.22 -26.91
C VAL A 196 3.71 -11.12 -27.04
N ASN A 197 2.48 -11.39 -26.61
CA ASN A 197 1.38 -10.44 -26.68
C ASN A 197 1.67 -9.27 -25.72
N ARG A 198 2.14 -8.13 -26.26
CA ARG A 198 2.47 -6.95 -25.45
C ARG A 198 1.24 -6.30 -24.80
N ARG A 199 0.01 -6.58 -25.28
CA ARG A 199 -1.23 -6.09 -24.65
C ARG A 199 -1.54 -6.81 -23.34
N PHE A 200 -0.83 -7.89 -23.05
CA PHE A 200 -0.97 -8.69 -21.83
C PHE A 200 -0.60 -7.91 -20.55
N PHE A 201 0.36 -6.98 -20.66
CA PHE A 201 0.74 -6.03 -19.62
C PHE A 201 -0.02 -4.68 -19.73
N GLY A 202 -1.21 -4.69 -20.35
CA GLY A 202 -2.05 -3.52 -20.55
C GLY A 202 -1.53 -2.53 -21.62
N ASN A 203 -2.43 -1.97 -22.44
CA ASN A 203 -2.12 -0.88 -23.37
C ASN A 203 -2.27 0.49 -22.68
N ARG A 204 -1.50 0.70 -21.60
CA ARG A 204 -1.26 2.00 -20.95
C ARG A 204 0.26 2.11 -20.73
N GLY A 205 0.80 3.32 -20.63
CA GLY A 205 2.23 3.64 -20.82
C GLY A 205 3.21 2.81 -19.97
N SER A 206 4.49 2.84 -20.38
CA SER A 206 5.66 2.20 -19.76
C SER A 206 5.43 1.28 -18.55
N ASN A 207 5.86 0.01 -18.65
CA ASN A 207 5.95 -1.10 -17.68
C ASN A 207 6.05 -0.82 -16.15
N LEU A 208 6.32 0.41 -15.74
CA LEU A 208 6.30 0.90 -14.37
C LEU A 208 4.90 1.30 -13.88
N GLU A 209 4.00 1.78 -14.76
CA GLU A 209 2.66 2.29 -14.42
C GLU A 209 1.72 1.22 -13.80
N GLU A 210 1.91 -0.07 -14.07
CA GLU A 210 1.17 -1.14 -13.39
C GLU A 210 1.73 -1.46 -12.00
N THR A 211 3.05 -1.33 -11.82
CA THR A 211 3.70 -1.44 -10.50
C THR A 211 3.14 -0.38 -9.56
N TYR A 212 2.85 0.78 -10.10
CA TYR A 212 2.36 1.94 -9.38
C TYR A 212 0.98 1.72 -8.75
N ALA A 213 0.09 1.01 -9.45
CA ALA A 213 -1.26 0.68 -8.97
C ALA A 213 -1.27 -0.26 -7.76
N LEU A 214 -0.24 -1.13 -7.62
CA LEU A 214 -0.07 -2.04 -6.49
C LEU A 214 0.37 -1.29 -5.22
N PHE A 215 1.21 -0.27 -5.37
CA PHE A 215 1.81 0.48 -4.26
C PHE A 215 0.96 1.66 -3.78
N SER A 216 -0.03 2.10 -4.55
CA SER A 216 -0.98 3.16 -4.15
C SER A 216 -2.15 2.66 -3.29
N GLY A 217 -2.04 1.45 -2.69
CA GLY A 217 -3.10 0.69 -2.01
C GLY A 217 -3.76 1.35 -0.80
N GLY A 218 -4.48 2.44 -1.01
CA GLY A 218 -5.37 3.08 -0.03
C GLY A 218 -6.58 3.68 -0.75
N ARG A 219 -7.49 2.86 -1.29
CA ARG A 219 -8.57 3.33 -2.17
C ARG A 219 -9.67 4.15 -1.48
N ALA A 220 -9.98 3.95 -0.20
CA ALA A 220 -11.19 4.56 0.39
C ALA A 220 -11.10 6.08 0.67
N LEU A 221 -9.96 6.61 1.15
CA LEU A 221 -9.78 8.07 1.32
C LEU A 221 -9.19 8.75 0.07
N SER A 222 -8.51 7.96 -0.77
CA SER A 222 -7.76 8.43 -1.93
C SER A 222 -8.63 8.68 -3.17
N GLU A 223 -9.78 8.00 -3.31
CA GLU A 223 -10.70 8.21 -4.44
C GLU A 223 -11.41 9.58 -4.36
N ASN A 224 -11.86 9.99 -3.16
CA ASN A 224 -12.49 11.31 -2.96
C ASN A 224 -11.50 12.48 -3.15
N LEU A 225 -10.23 12.29 -2.78
CA LEU A 225 -9.16 13.29 -2.94
C LEU A 225 -8.35 13.13 -4.24
N GLN A 226 -8.73 12.19 -5.12
CA GLN A 226 -7.99 11.78 -6.33
C GLN A 226 -6.48 11.61 -6.13
N LEU A 227 -6.06 11.22 -4.92
CA LEU A 227 -4.64 11.06 -4.56
C LEU A 227 -4.03 9.83 -5.26
N ASP A 228 -4.87 8.95 -5.78
CA ASP A 228 -4.55 7.70 -6.48
C ASP A 228 -4.07 7.91 -7.93
N ARG A 229 -4.41 9.06 -8.53
CA ARG A 229 -4.04 9.38 -9.93
C ARG A 229 -2.58 9.80 -10.04
N GLN A 230 -1.70 8.84 -10.31
CA GLN A 230 -0.26 9.10 -10.44
C GLN A 230 0.10 9.92 -11.69
N LEU A 231 1.18 10.70 -11.60
CA LEU A 231 1.75 11.41 -12.75
C LEU A 231 2.44 10.40 -13.70
N PRO A 232 2.19 10.48 -15.03
CA PRO A 232 2.87 9.68 -16.05
C PRO A 232 4.42 9.78 -16.01
N THR A 233 5.09 8.87 -16.72
CA THR A 233 6.56 8.86 -16.82
C THR A 233 7.09 10.06 -17.61
N SER A 234 8.07 10.78 -17.03
CA SER A 234 8.78 11.90 -17.68
C SER A 234 10.03 11.40 -18.41
N LYS A 235 10.35 11.99 -19.58
CA LYS A 235 11.66 11.82 -20.23
C LYS A 235 12.65 12.80 -19.61
N GLN A 236 13.89 12.36 -19.38
CA GLN A 236 14.98 13.23 -18.92
C GLN A 236 15.07 14.47 -19.82
N ALA A 237 14.89 15.64 -19.23
CA ALA A 237 15.26 16.92 -19.80
C ALA A 237 16.44 17.47 -18.99
N GLN A 238 17.42 18.08 -19.66
CA GLN A 238 18.52 18.80 -19.00
C GLN A 238 18.03 20.10 -18.34
N GLU A 239 16.87 20.60 -18.76
CA GLU A 239 16.23 21.77 -18.18
C GLU A 239 15.46 21.40 -16.91
N THR A 240 15.58 22.24 -15.89
CA THR A 240 14.90 22.08 -14.61
C THR A 240 14.14 23.34 -14.24
N ILE A 241 12.95 23.18 -13.65
CA ILE A 241 12.10 24.26 -13.15
C ILE A 241 12.18 24.27 -11.63
N VAL A 242 12.25 25.46 -11.02
CA VAL A 242 12.19 25.63 -9.55
C VAL A 242 10.82 25.17 -9.06
N LEU A 243 10.78 24.23 -8.11
CA LEU A 243 9.53 23.63 -7.63
C LEU A 243 8.55 24.67 -7.07
N GLU A 244 9.09 25.68 -6.37
CA GLU A 244 8.30 26.75 -5.74
C GLU A 244 7.62 27.68 -6.76
N SER A 245 8.09 27.71 -8.02
CA SER A 245 7.45 28.49 -9.07
C SER A 245 6.22 27.80 -9.67
N ILE A 246 5.92 26.57 -9.27
CA ILE A 246 4.78 25.80 -9.76
C ILE A 246 3.57 26.10 -8.88
N GLU A 247 2.52 26.64 -9.49
CA GLU A 247 1.32 27.07 -8.78
C GLU A 247 0.52 25.86 -8.24
N GLY A 248 0.23 25.91 -6.93
CA GLY A 248 -0.61 24.96 -6.21
C GLY A 248 -2.08 25.00 -6.61
N ILE A 249 -2.94 24.40 -5.79
CA ILE A 249 -4.40 24.54 -5.94
C ILE A 249 -4.83 25.97 -5.56
N THR A 250 -5.64 26.60 -6.39
CA THR A 250 -6.10 28.00 -6.28
C THR A 250 -7.58 28.16 -5.93
N VAL A 251 -8.32 27.05 -5.74
CA VAL A 251 -9.72 27.08 -5.24
C VAL A 251 -9.83 27.92 -3.97
N ARG A 252 -10.89 28.72 -3.84
CA ARG A 252 -11.09 29.64 -2.70
C ARG A 252 -11.24 28.86 -1.37
N GLU A 253 -10.75 29.43 -0.27
CA GLU A 253 -11.01 28.91 1.08
C GLU A 253 -12.45 29.27 1.53
N PHE A 254 -13.05 28.40 2.35
CA PHE A 254 -14.36 28.66 2.92
C PHE A 254 -14.29 29.83 3.92
N ASP A 255 -15.25 30.75 3.84
CA ASP A 255 -15.34 31.84 4.81
C ASP A 255 -15.94 31.33 6.12
N TRP A 256 -15.07 30.99 7.07
CA TRP A 256 -15.46 30.52 8.39
C TRP A 256 -15.97 31.64 9.30
N ALA A 257 -15.74 32.92 8.99
CA ALA A 257 -16.02 34.03 9.92
C ALA A 257 -17.48 34.07 10.42
N PRO A 258 -18.51 33.84 9.58
CA PRO A 258 -19.89 33.74 10.04
C PRO A 258 -20.13 32.55 10.97
N ALA A 259 -19.52 31.40 10.66
CA ALA A 259 -19.70 30.14 11.40
C ALA A 259 -19.02 30.15 12.77
N ILE A 260 -17.97 30.96 12.96
CA ILE A 260 -17.22 31.02 14.22
C ILE A 260 -17.46 32.27 15.06
N LYS A 261 -18.35 33.15 14.62
CA LYS A 261 -18.61 34.43 15.30
C LYS A 261 -19.04 34.22 16.75
N GLY A 262 -18.22 34.69 17.69
CA GLY A 262 -18.50 34.61 19.12
C GLY A 262 -18.20 33.24 19.77
N LEU A 263 -17.78 32.25 19.00
CA LEU A 263 -17.42 30.94 19.52
C LEU A 263 -16.09 30.99 20.27
N LYS A 264 -16.04 30.34 21.43
CA LYS A 264 -14.84 30.20 22.26
C LYS A 264 -14.76 28.78 22.86
N PRO A 265 -14.68 27.73 22.01
CA PRO A 265 -14.61 26.36 22.51
C PRO A 265 -13.30 26.14 23.26
N LYS A 266 -13.29 25.13 24.14
CA LYS A 266 -12.07 24.64 24.76
C LYS A 266 -11.14 24.07 23.68
N ARG A 267 -9.86 24.43 23.75
CA ARG A 267 -8.83 24.06 22.75
C ARG A 267 -7.89 23.00 23.34
N ASP A 268 -7.35 22.13 22.50
CA ASP A 268 -6.23 21.26 22.87
C ASP A 268 -4.98 22.10 23.14
N VAL A 269 -4.27 21.77 24.21
CA VAL A 269 -2.96 22.34 24.50
C VAL A 269 -1.97 22.02 23.37
N LEU A 270 -2.05 20.80 22.82
CA LEU A 270 -1.14 20.35 21.77
C LEU A 270 -1.42 20.97 20.39
N ALA A 271 -2.59 21.58 20.16
CA ALA A 271 -2.89 22.23 18.88
C ALA A 271 -2.00 23.45 18.61
N THR A 272 -1.38 24.04 19.64
CA THR A 272 -0.42 25.15 19.45
C THR A 272 0.93 24.67 18.94
N GLN A 273 1.22 23.36 19.03
CA GLN A 273 2.50 22.76 18.67
C GLN A 273 2.48 22.09 17.30
N VAL A 274 1.30 21.87 16.74
CA VAL A 274 1.13 21.21 15.45
C VAL A 274 1.05 22.26 14.34
N PRO A 275 1.90 22.18 13.29
CA PRO A 275 1.78 23.00 12.10
C PRO A 275 0.37 22.99 11.51
N ASP A 276 -0.09 24.14 11.00
CA ASP A 276 -1.43 24.29 10.44
C ASP A 276 -1.69 23.53 9.13
N ASP A 277 -0.63 23.03 8.50
CA ASP A 277 -0.61 22.26 7.26
C ASP A 277 -0.32 20.76 7.51
N GLN A 278 -0.65 20.24 8.70
CA GLN A 278 -0.54 18.82 9.06
C GLN A 278 -1.84 18.21 9.56
N HIS A 279 -2.00 16.91 9.29
CA HIS A 279 -3.07 16.12 9.90
C HIS A 279 -2.72 15.80 11.34
N VAL A 280 -3.73 15.70 12.20
CA VAL A 280 -3.52 15.41 13.62
C VAL A 280 -4.60 14.49 14.16
N ILE A 281 -4.21 13.63 15.10
CA ILE A 281 -5.10 12.86 15.97
C ILE A 281 -4.84 13.33 17.40
N PHE A 282 -5.83 13.97 18.02
CA PHE A 282 -5.80 14.35 19.42
C PHE A 282 -6.39 13.25 20.30
N PHE A 283 -5.74 13.00 21.43
CA PHE A 283 -6.23 12.16 22.49
C PHE A 283 -6.33 13.00 23.77
N PRO A 284 -7.52 13.10 24.39
CA PRO A 284 -7.71 13.91 25.59
C PRO A 284 -6.95 13.37 26.82
N SER A 285 -6.45 12.12 26.75
CA SER A 285 -5.58 11.54 27.77
C SER A 285 -4.74 10.39 27.22
N PHE A 286 -3.71 9.97 27.96
CA PHE A 286 -2.97 8.74 27.64
C PHE A 286 -3.87 7.49 27.70
N GLY A 287 -4.86 7.48 28.61
CA GLY A 287 -5.83 6.38 28.69
C GLY A 287 -6.67 6.26 27.42
N ALA A 288 -7.09 7.38 26.85
CA ALA A 288 -7.82 7.42 25.58
C ALA A 288 -7.01 6.85 24.39
N LEU A 289 -5.71 7.17 24.32
CA LEU A 289 -4.80 6.55 23.35
C LEU A 289 -4.76 5.02 23.51
N VAL A 290 -4.63 4.55 24.75
CA VAL A 290 -4.60 3.11 25.06
C VAL A 290 -5.91 2.44 24.67
N THR A 291 -7.05 3.02 25.04
CA THR A 291 -8.38 2.49 24.70
C THR A 291 -8.56 2.32 23.19
N LEU A 292 -8.22 3.34 22.39
CA LEU A 292 -8.33 3.23 20.94
C LEU A 292 -7.36 2.18 20.38
N ALA A 293 -6.13 2.13 20.90
CA ALA A 293 -5.13 1.17 20.45
C ALA A 293 -5.50 -0.28 20.79
N ASP A 294 -6.18 -0.52 21.91
CA ASP A 294 -6.67 -1.85 22.28
C ASP A 294 -7.82 -2.28 21.36
N GLU A 295 -8.79 -1.39 21.12
CA GLU A 295 -9.90 -1.65 20.19
C GLU A 295 -9.41 -1.99 18.78
N MET A 296 -8.43 -1.24 18.27
CA MET A 296 -7.82 -1.50 16.96
C MET A 296 -6.98 -2.79 16.94
N GLY A 297 -6.49 -3.28 18.08
CA GLY A 297 -5.73 -4.53 18.19
C GLY A 297 -6.62 -5.76 18.34
N GLU A 298 -7.74 -5.64 19.05
CA GLU A 298 -8.68 -6.73 19.34
C GLU A 298 -9.66 -6.99 18.18
N GLN A 299 -10.01 -5.97 17.38
CA GLN A 299 -11.03 -6.06 16.30
C GLN A 299 -10.48 -6.00 14.86
N SER A 300 -9.41 -6.73 14.56
CA SER A 300 -8.89 -6.86 13.17
C SER A 300 -9.77 -7.72 12.21
N ALA A 301 -11.05 -7.95 12.50
CA ALA A 301 -11.78 -9.09 11.90
C ALA A 301 -12.94 -8.82 10.90
N PRO A 302 -13.62 -7.65 10.80
CA PRO A 302 -14.52 -7.49 9.63
C PRO A 302 -14.66 -6.11 8.96
N LEU A 303 -14.71 -4.98 9.68
CA LEU A 303 -15.16 -3.70 9.09
C LEU A 303 -14.08 -2.96 8.27
N LEU A 304 -12.81 -3.04 8.69
CA LEU A 304 -11.68 -2.51 7.90
C LEU A 304 -11.42 -3.37 6.64
N THR A 305 -11.70 -4.66 6.72
CA THR A 305 -11.57 -5.62 5.61
C THR A 305 -12.62 -5.41 4.51
N LEU A 306 -13.75 -4.75 4.81
CA LEU A 306 -14.79 -4.44 3.83
C LEU A 306 -14.47 -3.20 2.97
N ALA A 307 -13.56 -2.33 3.42
CA ALA A 307 -13.15 -1.12 2.70
C ALA A 307 -11.81 -1.25 1.96
N GLU A 308 -11.06 -2.33 2.20
CA GLU A 308 -9.80 -2.62 1.54
C GLU A 308 -10.00 -3.72 0.47
N PRO A 309 -9.71 -3.45 -0.81
CA PRO A 309 -9.80 -4.45 -1.89
C PRO A 309 -8.84 -5.65 -1.73
N SER A 310 -7.95 -5.61 -0.73
CA SER A 310 -6.92 -6.60 -0.46
C SER A 310 -6.84 -6.79 1.05
N GLY A 311 -7.05 -8.02 1.54
CA GLY A 311 -7.00 -8.37 2.97
C GLY A 311 -5.59 -8.39 3.57
N GLU A 312 -4.70 -7.50 3.12
CA GLU A 312 -3.31 -7.43 3.55
C GLU A 312 -3.14 -6.53 4.78
N ASN A 313 -2.82 -7.11 5.94
CA ASN A 313 -2.36 -6.32 7.09
C ASN A 313 -0.90 -5.89 6.87
N ALA A 314 -0.69 -4.61 6.55
CA ALA A 314 0.66 -4.04 6.33
C ALA A 314 1.47 -3.81 7.61
N SER A 315 0.97 -4.21 8.79
CA SER A 315 1.57 -4.04 10.12
C SER A 315 2.10 -2.63 10.36
N VAL A 316 1.31 -1.63 9.93
CA VAL A 316 1.71 -0.21 9.94
C VAL A 316 2.01 0.22 11.37
N ARG A 317 1.16 -0.14 12.32
CA ARG A 317 1.33 0.20 13.73
C ARG A 317 2.63 -0.38 14.28
N GLU A 318 2.85 -1.68 14.15
CA GLU A 318 4.03 -2.37 14.68
C GLU A 318 5.31 -1.80 14.06
N ARG A 319 5.26 -1.41 12.78
CA ARG A 319 6.38 -0.76 12.08
C ARG A 319 6.74 0.58 12.72
N TYR A 320 5.78 1.47 12.96
CA TYR A 320 6.05 2.78 13.57
C TYR A 320 6.35 2.68 15.06
N GLU A 321 5.71 1.78 15.82
CA GLU A 321 6.04 1.52 17.21
C GLU A 321 7.51 1.05 17.36
N ARG A 322 7.94 0.14 16.48
CA ARG A 322 9.34 -0.30 16.39
C ARG A 322 10.26 0.84 16.00
N GLN A 323 9.92 1.59 14.95
CA GLN A 323 10.76 2.66 14.42
C GLN A 323 10.99 3.79 15.42
N LEU A 324 9.93 4.23 16.10
CA LEU A 324 9.96 5.28 17.12
C LEU A 324 10.50 4.80 18.48
N CYS A 325 10.70 3.49 18.65
CA CYS A 325 10.98 2.87 19.95
C CYS A 325 9.92 3.19 21.02
N LEU A 326 8.65 3.34 20.61
CA LEU A 326 7.52 3.58 21.50
C LEU A 326 6.53 2.43 21.35
N SER A 327 6.16 1.77 22.44
CA SER A 327 4.93 0.96 22.43
C SER A 327 4.20 1.01 23.76
N LEU A 328 2.94 0.60 23.71
CA LEU A 328 2.04 0.53 24.85
C LEU A 328 2.27 -0.75 25.67
N ASP A 329 3.50 -0.93 26.16
CA ASP A 329 3.85 -2.02 27.07
C ASP A 329 3.28 -1.80 28.49
N ALA A 330 3.40 -2.80 29.37
CA ALA A 330 2.89 -2.73 30.73
C ALA A 330 3.43 -1.53 31.52
N GLY A 331 4.70 -1.13 31.28
CA GLY A 331 5.30 0.03 31.91
C GLY A 331 4.71 1.34 31.41
N ALA A 332 4.53 1.49 30.10
CA ALA A 332 3.88 2.64 29.49
C ALA A 332 2.42 2.77 29.93
N ARG A 333 1.68 1.67 30.03
CA ARG A 333 0.28 1.64 30.51
C ARG A 333 0.16 2.03 31.99
N LEU A 334 1.10 1.57 32.82
CA LEU A 334 1.12 1.89 34.24
C LEU A 334 1.49 3.36 34.50
N LEU A 335 2.55 3.84 33.85
CA LEU A 335 3.13 5.16 34.16
C LEU A 335 2.57 6.29 33.29
N GLY A 336 2.16 6.01 32.05
CA GLY A 336 1.68 7.01 31.09
C GLY A 336 0.59 7.93 31.66
N PRO A 337 -0.52 7.40 32.21
CA PRO A 337 -1.60 8.23 32.79
C PRO A 337 -1.14 9.10 33.98
N THR A 338 -0.11 8.66 34.70
CA THR A 338 0.41 9.42 35.84
C THR A 338 1.25 10.62 35.43
N MET A 339 1.88 10.60 34.25
CA MET A 339 2.86 11.61 33.81
C MET A 339 2.39 12.47 32.62
N ILE A 340 1.41 12.02 31.84
CA ILE A 340 0.98 12.63 30.58
C ILE A 340 -0.48 13.11 30.70
N ASN A 341 -0.74 14.37 30.36
CA ASN A 341 -2.08 14.97 30.36
C ASN A 341 -2.87 14.60 29.10
N SER A 342 -2.27 14.78 27.92
CA SER A 342 -2.87 14.53 26.62
C SER A 342 -1.81 14.08 25.62
N VAL A 343 -2.24 13.51 24.50
CA VAL A 343 -1.35 13.03 23.42
C VAL A 343 -1.84 13.55 22.08
N ALA A 344 -0.92 13.87 21.17
CA ALA A 344 -1.24 14.12 19.77
C ALA A 344 -0.32 13.29 18.86
N LEU A 345 -0.87 12.73 17.79
CA LEU A 345 -0.13 12.12 16.69
C LEU A 345 -0.30 13.01 15.45
N THR A 346 0.79 13.39 14.79
CA THR A 346 0.76 14.25 13.60
C THR A 346 1.77 13.79 12.55
N GLY A 347 1.53 14.15 11.28
CA GLY A 347 2.44 13.87 10.17
C GLY A 347 2.20 14.77 8.96
N SER A 348 3.16 14.82 8.03
CA SER A 348 3.04 15.68 6.86
C SER A 348 2.21 15.09 5.71
N ASP A 349 2.00 13.77 5.67
CA ASP A 349 1.26 13.09 4.59
C ASP A 349 0.62 11.77 5.07
N PRO A 350 -0.38 11.24 4.34
CA PRO A 350 -1.11 10.04 4.75
C PRO A 350 -0.43 8.74 4.28
N TYR A 351 0.78 8.77 3.70
CA TYR A 351 1.42 7.61 3.07
C TYR A 351 2.10 6.67 4.08
N LEU A 352 1.43 6.37 5.19
CA LEU A 352 1.95 5.57 6.30
C LEU A 352 2.41 4.17 5.87
N ARG A 353 1.71 3.53 4.92
CA ARG A 353 2.02 2.19 4.40
C ARG A 353 3.38 2.11 3.71
N THR A 354 3.75 3.15 2.96
CA THR A 354 5.01 3.22 2.19
C THR A 354 6.13 3.91 2.98
N GLY A 355 5.77 4.80 3.91
CA GLY A 355 6.69 5.52 4.79
C GLY A 355 6.37 7.01 4.79
N ALA A 356 6.02 7.55 5.95
CA ALA A 356 5.75 8.95 6.18
C ALA A 356 6.46 9.43 7.44
N ASP A 357 6.66 10.74 7.55
CA ASP A 357 7.09 11.35 8.79
C ASP A 357 5.92 11.37 9.78
N VAL A 358 6.19 10.92 11.00
CA VAL A 358 5.22 10.91 12.10
C VAL A 358 5.86 11.44 13.37
N ALA A 359 5.08 12.18 14.16
CA ALA A 359 5.48 12.67 15.46
C ALA A 359 4.40 12.39 16.51
N VAL A 360 4.83 11.89 17.66
CA VAL A 360 4.01 11.76 18.88
C VAL A 360 4.40 12.88 19.83
N LEU A 361 3.41 13.68 20.24
CA LEU A 361 3.55 14.78 21.17
C LEU A 361 2.88 14.40 22.48
N PHE A 362 3.62 14.47 23.58
CA PHE A 362 3.11 14.24 24.93
C PHE A 362 3.02 15.55 25.69
N GLU A 363 1.82 15.97 26.07
CA GLU A 363 1.66 17.06 27.04
C GLU A 363 2.06 16.54 28.42
N ALA A 364 3.26 16.89 28.87
CA ALA A 364 3.82 16.32 30.09
C ALA A 364 3.40 17.12 31.33
N LYS A 365 3.04 16.42 32.41
CA LYS A 365 2.92 17.03 33.75
C LYS A 365 4.28 17.52 34.25
N ASN A 366 5.33 16.76 33.92
CA ASN A 366 6.73 17.13 34.11
C ASN A 366 7.54 16.67 32.89
N ALA A 367 7.97 17.62 32.05
CA ALA A 367 8.66 17.33 30.80
C ALA A 367 9.98 16.60 31.00
N THR A 368 10.72 16.88 32.09
CA THR A 368 11.98 16.19 32.41
C THR A 368 11.75 14.72 32.69
N VAL A 369 10.72 14.38 33.48
CA VAL A 369 10.40 12.98 33.81
C VAL A 369 9.94 12.20 32.57
N VAL A 370 9.02 12.78 31.78
CA VAL A 370 8.56 12.15 30.53
C VAL A 370 9.72 11.98 29.56
N ARG A 371 10.60 12.98 29.44
CA ARG A 371 11.78 12.90 28.58
C ARG A 371 12.74 11.79 29.01
N GLN A 372 13.04 11.69 30.30
CA GLN A 372 13.88 10.60 30.82
C GLN A 372 13.26 9.21 30.57
N PHE A 373 11.94 9.09 30.69
CA PHE A 373 11.23 7.85 30.36
C PHE A 373 11.38 7.50 28.87
N VAL A 374 11.16 8.47 27.98
CA VAL A 374 11.34 8.30 26.52
C VAL A 374 12.78 7.92 26.19
N ASP A 375 13.79 8.60 26.74
CA ASP A 375 15.20 8.30 26.48
C ASP A 375 15.57 6.86 26.92
N ARG A 376 15.01 6.37 28.03
CA ARG A 376 15.18 4.97 28.47
C ARG A 376 14.55 3.98 27.50
N GLN A 377 13.33 4.25 27.02
CA GLN A 377 12.67 3.40 26.03
C GLN A 377 13.45 3.36 24.71
N LEU A 378 13.95 4.51 24.26
CA LEU A 378 14.81 4.62 23.07
C LEU A 378 16.06 3.76 23.21
N ALA A 379 16.78 3.87 24.33
CA ALA A 379 17.99 3.10 24.58
C ALA A 379 17.70 1.60 24.67
N ALA A 380 16.71 1.18 25.46
CA ALA A 380 16.41 -0.23 25.72
C ALA A 380 15.91 -0.96 24.47
N ARG A 381 15.04 -0.32 23.67
CA ARG A 381 14.49 -0.92 22.45
C ARG A 381 15.44 -0.81 21.28
N GLY A 382 16.08 0.35 21.16
CA GLY A 382 17.09 0.60 20.15
C GLY A 382 18.27 -0.37 20.24
N ALA A 383 18.73 -0.71 21.45
CA ALA A 383 19.79 -1.68 21.68
C ALA A 383 19.47 -3.10 21.18
N LYS A 384 18.18 -3.46 21.01
CA LYS A 384 17.78 -4.75 20.41
C LYS A 384 18.13 -4.83 18.93
N TYR A 385 18.39 -3.68 18.29
CA TYR A 385 18.75 -3.62 16.88
C TYR A 385 20.23 -3.31 16.70
N LYS A 386 21.02 -4.33 16.32
CA LYS A 386 22.50 -4.25 16.23
C LYS A 386 23.01 -3.08 15.36
N MET A 387 22.26 -2.66 14.35
CA MET A 387 22.65 -1.57 13.45
C MET A 387 22.20 -0.18 13.92
N ALA A 388 21.42 -0.08 14.99
CA ALA A 388 20.96 1.19 15.52
C ALA A 388 22.07 1.87 16.34
N LYS A 389 22.31 3.15 16.08
CA LYS A 389 23.33 3.95 16.76
C LYS A 389 22.70 5.21 17.37
N PRO A 390 23.16 5.65 18.56
CA PRO A 390 22.70 6.88 19.16
C PRO A 390 23.10 8.08 18.29
N VAL A 391 22.23 9.08 18.24
CA VAL A 391 22.43 10.35 17.54
C VAL A 391 22.01 11.50 18.46
N LYS A 392 22.61 12.67 18.28
CA LYS A 392 22.24 13.90 18.98
C LYS A 392 22.55 15.11 18.10
N GLY A 393 21.86 16.21 18.35
CA GLY A 393 22.08 17.46 17.64
C GLY A 393 21.20 18.56 18.18
N GLU A 394 21.11 19.65 17.43
CA GLU A 394 20.34 20.82 17.77
C GLU A 394 19.62 21.35 16.52
N LEU A 395 18.39 21.83 16.68
CA LEU A 395 17.60 22.48 15.64
C LEU A 395 17.04 23.78 16.20
N ALA A 396 17.44 24.91 15.63
CA ALA A 396 16.99 26.25 16.03
C ALA A 396 17.00 26.47 17.56
N GLY A 397 18.09 26.10 18.26
CA GLY A 397 18.20 26.25 19.72
C GLY A 397 17.66 25.07 20.54
N VAL A 398 16.96 24.12 19.92
CA VAL A 398 16.36 22.97 20.61
C VAL A 398 17.24 21.74 20.44
N SER A 399 17.80 21.25 21.54
CA SER A 399 18.57 20.01 21.57
C SER A 399 17.68 18.78 21.40
N TYR A 400 18.14 17.83 20.60
CA TYR A 400 17.53 16.52 20.45
C TYR A 400 18.53 15.38 20.68
N THR A 401 17.99 14.24 21.12
CA THR A 401 18.70 12.96 21.17
C THR A 401 17.89 11.95 20.37
N GLY A 402 18.49 10.85 19.96
CA GLY A 402 17.78 9.86 19.19
C GLY A 402 18.60 8.59 19.00
N ILE A 403 18.00 7.65 18.27
CA ILE A 403 18.66 6.44 17.82
C ILE A 403 18.23 6.13 16.39
N ARG A 404 19.19 5.78 15.53
CA ARG A 404 18.94 5.54 14.10
C ARG A 404 19.73 4.35 13.57
N SER A 405 19.10 3.55 12.73
CA SER A 405 19.76 2.57 11.88
C SER A 405 19.81 3.03 10.41
N PRO A 406 20.81 2.59 9.60
CA PRO A 406 20.94 3.02 8.20
C PRO A 406 19.72 2.72 7.31
N ASP A 407 19.02 1.62 7.58
CA ASP A 407 17.80 1.14 6.91
C ASP A 407 16.50 1.71 7.50
N ARG A 408 16.59 2.56 8.53
CA ARG A 408 15.43 3.18 9.19
C ARG A 408 14.44 2.23 9.84
N VAL A 409 14.75 0.94 10.02
CA VAL A 409 13.97 0.05 10.90
C VAL A 409 13.87 0.65 12.31
N ILE A 410 14.93 1.31 12.77
CA ILE A 410 14.92 2.20 13.92
C ILE A 410 15.26 3.62 13.44
N CYS A 411 14.40 4.58 13.71
CA CYS A 411 14.62 5.98 13.39
C CYS A 411 13.75 6.82 14.33
N SER A 412 14.34 7.32 15.41
CA SER A 412 13.60 8.05 16.43
C SER A 412 14.44 9.18 17.02
N TYR A 413 13.84 10.34 17.13
CA TYR A 413 14.39 11.57 17.66
C TYR A 413 13.45 12.11 18.72
N ALA A 414 13.98 12.50 19.87
CA ALA A 414 13.25 13.10 20.96
C ALA A 414 13.73 14.53 21.24
N ALA A 415 12.78 15.43 21.49
CA ALA A 415 13.01 16.82 21.86
C ALA A 415 12.00 17.28 22.92
N THR A 416 12.28 18.40 23.57
CA THR A 416 11.36 19.01 24.55
C THR A 416 11.05 20.44 24.12
N LEU A 417 9.77 20.74 23.92
CA LEU A 417 9.23 22.05 23.53
C LEU A 417 8.36 22.57 24.68
N GLY A 418 8.95 23.35 25.59
CA GLY A 418 8.28 23.77 26.83
C GLY A 418 7.82 22.58 27.69
N LYS A 419 6.50 22.39 27.80
CA LYS A 419 5.88 21.26 28.53
C LYS A 419 5.63 20.03 27.66
N VAL A 420 5.95 20.09 26.37
CA VAL A 420 5.66 19.03 25.41
C VAL A 420 6.92 18.23 25.11
N VAL A 421 6.84 16.91 25.25
CA VAL A 421 7.91 16.00 24.81
C VAL A 421 7.51 15.45 23.44
N VAL A 422 8.36 15.67 22.44
CA VAL A 422 8.15 15.24 21.06
C VAL A 422 9.00 14.02 20.78
N VAL A 423 8.43 13.02 20.13
CA VAL A 423 9.16 11.88 19.54
C VAL A 423 8.78 11.74 18.08
N THR A 424 9.75 11.74 17.17
CA THR A 424 9.50 11.72 15.71
C THR A 424 10.53 10.85 14.99
N ASN A 425 10.16 10.31 13.84
CA ASN A 425 11.06 9.57 12.97
C ASN A 425 11.81 10.46 11.95
N SER A 426 11.56 11.78 11.97
CA SER A 426 12.07 12.72 10.97
C SER A 426 12.61 14.00 11.60
N LEU A 427 13.83 14.40 11.22
CA LEU A 427 14.41 15.68 11.63
C LEU A 427 13.72 16.87 10.94
N ALA A 428 13.28 16.71 9.69
CA ALA A 428 12.52 17.75 8.99
C ALA A 428 11.17 17.99 9.69
N GLN A 429 10.52 16.92 10.18
CA GLN A 429 9.33 17.03 10.99
C GLN A 429 9.61 17.69 12.34
N LEU A 430 10.71 17.31 13.01
CA LEU A 430 11.10 17.95 14.27
C LEU A 430 11.34 19.45 14.10
N GLN A 431 12.05 19.85 13.05
CA GLN A 431 12.32 21.25 12.74
C GLN A 431 11.01 22.04 12.59
N ARG A 432 10.02 21.50 11.88
CA ARG A 432 8.72 22.17 11.69
C ARG A 432 7.96 22.35 13.00
N LEU A 433 8.02 21.36 13.90
CA LEU A 433 7.43 21.46 15.24
C LEU A 433 8.13 22.54 16.08
N VAL A 434 9.46 22.63 16.00
CA VAL A 434 10.24 23.71 16.65
C VAL A 434 9.87 25.09 16.08
N GLU A 435 9.77 25.21 14.76
CA GLU A 435 9.35 26.46 14.10
C GLU A 435 7.94 26.90 14.53
N THR A 436 7.02 25.95 14.72
CA THR A 436 5.67 26.23 15.22
C THR A 436 5.69 26.66 16.70
N ASP A 437 6.44 25.97 17.57
CA ASP A 437 6.60 26.32 18.99
C ASP A 437 7.17 27.75 19.16
N GLN A 438 8.13 28.11 18.31
CA GLN A 438 8.78 29.43 18.31
C GLN A 438 7.95 30.51 17.58
N GLY A 439 6.80 30.16 17.00
CA GLY A 439 5.91 31.08 16.29
C GLY A 439 6.40 31.51 14.90
N ALA A 440 7.48 30.91 14.39
CA ALA A 440 7.95 31.10 13.01
C ALA A 440 7.01 30.45 11.99
N ARG A 441 6.20 29.48 12.42
CA ARG A 441 5.14 28.83 11.64
C ARG A 441 3.80 28.94 12.37
N SER A 442 2.72 29.06 11.60
CA SER A 442 1.36 29.06 12.15
C SER A 442 0.99 27.66 12.66
N SER A 443 0.20 27.63 13.73
CA SER A 443 -0.27 26.42 14.38
C SER A 443 -1.70 26.09 13.98
N LEU A 444 -2.06 24.82 14.08
CA LEU A 444 -3.40 24.33 13.82
C LEU A 444 -4.47 25.02 14.69
N GLU A 445 -4.10 25.40 15.91
CA GLU A 445 -4.95 26.15 16.84
C GLU A 445 -5.45 27.51 16.31
N LYS A 446 -4.68 28.14 15.42
CA LYS A 446 -5.01 29.45 14.83
C LYS A 446 -6.01 29.35 13.68
N LEU A 447 -6.32 28.15 13.22
CA LEU A 447 -7.20 27.94 12.08
C LEU A 447 -8.67 28.24 12.45
N PRO A 448 -9.40 28.99 11.61
CA PRO A 448 -10.84 29.20 11.77
C PRO A 448 -11.64 27.90 11.83
N GLU A 449 -11.36 26.95 10.93
CA GLU A 449 -11.99 25.64 10.88
C GLU A 449 -11.77 24.83 12.17
N TYR A 450 -10.60 24.96 12.80
CA TYR A 450 -10.32 24.30 14.07
C TYR A 450 -11.27 24.81 15.18
N THR A 451 -11.54 26.11 15.20
CA THR A 451 -12.50 26.70 16.16
C THR A 451 -13.91 26.16 15.89
N PHE A 452 -14.32 26.04 14.63
CA PHE A 452 -15.60 25.43 14.28
C PHE A 452 -15.68 23.97 14.73
N PHE A 453 -14.68 23.15 14.40
CA PHE A 453 -14.67 21.72 14.75
C PHE A 453 -14.63 21.48 16.25
N ARG A 454 -13.89 22.30 17.02
CA ARG A 454 -13.89 22.19 18.49
C ARG A 454 -15.17 22.69 19.14
N GLN A 455 -15.95 23.53 18.48
CA GLN A 455 -17.32 23.83 18.94
C GLN A 455 -18.25 22.64 18.68
N ARG A 456 -18.16 21.99 17.52
CA ARG A 456 -18.98 20.82 17.18
C ARG A 456 -18.61 19.59 18.00
N TYR A 457 -17.33 19.42 18.31
CA TYR A 457 -16.77 18.34 19.12
C TYR A 457 -16.11 18.92 20.38
N PRO A 458 -16.91 19.28 21.41
CA PRO A 458 -16.40 19.94 22.60
C PRO A 458 -15.41 19.06 23.36
N LEU A 459 -14.20 19.59 23.55
CA LEU A 459 -13.19 18.90 24.32
C LEU A 459 -13.63 18.73 25.79
N GLY A 460 -13.74 17.48 26.24
CA GLY A 460 -14.10 17.15 27.62
C GLY A 460 -15.59 16.91 27.88
N ASP A 461 -16.40 16.71 26.84
CA ASP A 461 -17.81 16.27 26.95
C ASP A 461 -17.98 14.80 27.36
N GLY A 462 -16.88 14.05 27.50
CA GLY A 462 -16.86 12.63 27.87
C GLY A 462 -17.19 11.67 26.71
N GLN A 463 -17.44 12.18 25.51
CA GLN A 463 -17.75 11.38 24.32
C GLN A 463 -16.52 11.18 23.41
N GLU A 464 -15.47 11.97 23.58
CA GLU A 464 -14.26 11.90 22.76
C GLU A 464 -13.23 10.89 23.32
N THR A 465 -12.91 9.85 22.55
CA THR A 465 -11.69 9.04 22.71
C THR A 465 -10.57 9.57 21.82
N ALA A 466 -10.88 9.99 20.60
CA ALA A 466 -9.94 10.69 19.74
C ALA A 466 -10.65 11.68 18.82
N LEU A 467 -9.97 12.77 18.46
CA LEU A 467 -10.38 13.67 17.38
C LEU A 467 -9.32 13.69 16.29
N ILE A 468 -9.69 13.26 15.09
CA ILE A 468 -8.88 13.41 13.88
C ILE A 468 -9.26 14.71 13.20
N LEU A 469 -8.28 15.48 12.76
CA LEU A 469 -8.51 16.72 12.02
C LEU A 469 -7.54 16.84 10.84
N ILE A 470 -8.10 17.18 9.68
CA ILE A 470 -7.41 17.43 8.42
C ILE A 470 -7.87 18.80 7.93
N SER A 471 -7.00 19.81 8.04
CA SER A 471 -7.32 21.19 7.65
C SER A 471 -7.31 21.39 6.13
N ASP A 472 -7.89 22.50 5.66
CA ASP A 472 -7.81 22.91 4.24
C ASP A 472 -6.33 23.01 3.81
N LYS A 473 -5.49 23.66 4.63
CA LYS A 473 -4.04 23.78 4.38
C LYS A 473 -3.34 22.42 4.26
N THR A 474 -3.74 21.45 5.07
CA THR A 474 -3.20 20.08 5.00
C THR A 474 -3.56 19.43 3.66
N ILE A 475 -4.82 19.54 3.23
CA ILE A 475 -5.28 18.99 1.95
C ILE A 475 -4.57 19.70 0.79
N ARG A 476 -4.47 21.03 0.81
CA ARG A 476 -3.72 21.79 -0.21
C ARG A 476 -2.25 21.40 -0.28
N ARG A 477 -1.62 21.12 0.86
CA ARG A 477 -0.25 20.62 0.92
C ARG A 477 -0.12 19.27 0.22
N TRP A 478 -1.02 18.33 0.50
CA TRP A 478 -1.02 17.01 -0.14
C TRP A 478 -1.30 17.08 -1.65
N CYS A 479 -2.17 18.01 -2.05
CA CYS A 479 -2.46 18.33 -3.44
C CYS A 479 -1.40 19.21 -4.11
N GLY A 480 -0.41 19.72 -3.37
CA GLY A 480 0.61 20.62 -3.87
C GLY A 480 1.67 19.92 -4.72
N PRO A 481 2.46 20.70 -5.50
CA PRO A 481 3.42 20.14 -6.45
C PRO A 481 4.46 19.25 -5.77
N ARG A 482 4.93 19.65 -4.58
CA ARG A 482 5.92 18.89 -3.81
C ARG A 482 5.41 17.49 -3.44
N TRP A 483 4.16 17.37 -2.98
CA TRP A 483 3.62 16.08 -2.56
C TRP A 483 3.23 15.21 -3.74
N ARG A 484 2.59 15.77 -4.76
CA ARG A 484 2.16 15.00 -5.94
C ARG A 484 3.34 14.48 -6.76
N ILE A 485 4.33 15.34 -7.02
CA ILE A 485 5.55 14.94 -7.75
C ILE A 485 6.42 14.01 -6.87
N GLY A 486 6.58 14.31 -5.58
CA GLY A 486 7.33 13.46 -4.65
C GLY A 486 6.75 12.05 -4.53
N THR A 487 5.42 11.93 -4.45
CA THR A 487 4.72 10.64 -4.42
C THR A 487 4.90 9.87 -5.72
N SER A 488 4.79 10.53 -6.87
CA SER A 488 5.08 9.93 -8.17
C SER A 488 6.50 9.37 -8.18
N ARG A 489 7.52 10.22 -7.93
CA ARG A 489 8.94 9.84 -7.87
C ARG A 489 9.20 8.64 -6.94
N ARG A 490 8.67 8.67 -5.72
CA ARG A 490 8.74 7.57 -4.76
C ARG A 490 8.18 6.27 -5.33
N THR A 491 7.01 6.32 -5.96
CA THR A 491 6.39 5.13 -6.56
C THR A 491 7.24 4.57 -7.70
N ARG A 492 7.80 5.47 -8.54
CA ARG A 492 8.74 5.10 -9.60
C ARG A 492 9.99 4.41 -9.07
N ALA A 493 10.59 4.98 -8.03
CA ALA A 493 11.75 4.40 -7.36
C ALA A 493 11.44 3.02 -6.76
N THR A 494 10.32 2.85 -6.06
CA THR A 494 9.90 1.55 -5.52
C THR A 494 9.77 0.50 -6.61
N ALA A 495 9.16 0.85 -7.73
CA ALA A 495 8.97 -0.10 -8.83
C ALA A 495 10.31 -0.62 -9.37
N THR A 496 11.28 0.26 -9.57
CA THR A 496 12.64 -0.08 -9.99
C THR A 496 13.37 -0.90 -8.95
N MET A 497 13.30 -0.48 -7.69
CA MET A 497 13.94 -1.20 -6.58
C MET A 497 13.35 -2.61 -6.42
N THR A 498 12.05 -2.77 -6.64
CA THR A 498 11.38 -4.08 -6.55
C THR A 498 11.77 -4.99 -7.71
N GLU A 499 11.90 -4.47 -8.92
CA GLU A 499 12.40 -5.24 -10.07
C GLU A 499 13.87 -5.66 -9.87
N LEU A 500 14.69 -4.76 -9.33
CA LEU A 500 16.07 -5.07 -8.98
C LEU A 500 16.14 -6.14 -7.89
N GLN A 501 15.29 -6.05 -6.86
CA GLN A 501 15.17 -7.07 -5.81
C GLN A 501 14.81 -8.42 -6.42
N ALA A 502 13.82 -8.45 -7.32
CA ALA A 502 13.41 -9.66 -8.02
C ALA A 502 14.60 -10.27 -8.79
N THR A 503 15.35 -9.46 -9.52
CA THR A 503 16.53 -9.92 -10.29
C THR A 503 17.60 -10.56 -9.42
N HIS A 504 17.75 -10.10 -8.17
CA HIS A 504 18.73 -10.63 -7.22
C HIS A 504 18.13 -11.57 -6.16
N LEU A 505 16.86 -11.97 -6.29
CA LEU A 505 16.15 -12.67 -5.21
C LEU A 505 16.81 -14.00 -4.86
N ASP A 506 17.24 -14.78 -5.84
CA ASP A 506 17.94 -16.05 -5.60
C ASP A 506 19.24 -15.84 -4.81
N ALA A 507 20.04 -14.84 -5.20
CA ALA A 507 21.26 -14.49 -4.49
C ALA A 507 20.96 -13.99 -3.06
N LEU A 508 19.91 -13.17 -2.89
CA LEU A 508 19.47 -12.64 -1.60
C LEU A 508 19.05 -13.76 -0.64
N VAL A 509 18.22 -14.68 -1.11
CA VAL A 509 17.71 -15.82 -0.33
C VAL A 509 18.85 -16.78 0.04
N ASN A 510 19.80 -17.00 -0.87
CA ASN A 510 20.95 -17.87 -0.61
C ASN A 510 22.07 -17.17 0.18
N GLY A 511 21.92 -15.90 0.57
CA GLY A 511 22.95 -15.14 1.28
C GLY A 511 24.22 -14.87 0.46
N GLN A 512 24.12 -14.92 -0.87
CA GLN A 512 25.22 -14.80 -1.83
C GLN A 512 25.43 -13.37 -2.33
N VAL A 513 24.75 -12.39 -1.73
CA VAL A 513 24.88 -10.98 -2.10
C VAL A 513 26.03 -10.33 -1.33
N SER A 514 27.01 -9.82 -2.05
CA SER A 514 27.96 -8.81 -1.56
C SER A 514 27.28 -7.45 -1.53
N ALA A 515 27.64 -6.59 -0.56
CA ALA A 515 27.10 -5.23 -0.43
C ALA A 515 27.67 -4.29 -1.51
N ASP A 516 27.49 -4.66 -2.77
CA ASP A 516 28.06 -3.99 -3.91
C ASP A 516 27.04 -3.02 -4.51
N THR A 517 27.53 -1.85 -4.94
CA THR A 517 26.74 -0.90 -5.72
C THR A 517 26.42 -1.54 -7.05
N VAL A 518 25.13 -1.65 -7.39
CA VAL A 518 24.73 -2.17 -8.69
C VAL A 518 24.63 -1.00 -9.65
N THR A 519 25.28 -1.12 -10.81
CA THR A 519 25.17 -0.14 -11.89
C THR A 519 23.71 -0.06 -12.32
N VAL A 520 23.09 1.10 -12.04
CA VAL A 520 21.68 1.36 -12.30
C VAL A 520 21.43 1.39 -13.81
N ASP A 521 20.29 0.84 -14.23
CA ASP A 521 19.74 1.09 -15.57
C ASP A 521 19.58 2.62 -15.76
N PRO A 522 20.07 3.21 -16.86
CA PRO A 522 19.96 4.66 -17.12
C PRO A 522 18.53 5.22 -17.10
N GLY A 523 17.48 4.38 -17.05
CA GLY A 523 16.08 4.81 -16.92
C GLY A 523 15.68 5.49 -15.60
N PHE A 524 16.54 5.53 -14.57
CA PHE A 524 16.22 6.09 -13.24
C PHE A 524 17.31 6.98 -12.64
N PRO A 525 17.63 8.13 -13.28
CA PRO A 525 18.73 9.01 -12.86
C PRO A 525 18.56 9.60 -11.44
N ASP A 526 17.32 9.82 -10.99
CA ASP A 526 17.02 10.47 -9.72
C ASP A 526 16.85 9.47 -8.55
N ALA A 527 17.00 8.16 -8.81
CA ALA A 527 16.91 7.12 -7.78
C ALA A 527 18.11 7.11 -6.83
N GLY A 528 19.11 7.97 -7.05
CA GLY A 528 20.36 7.97 -6.33
C GLY A 528 21.16 6.70 -6.57
N GLU A 529 22.11 6.43 -5.67
CA GLU A 529 22.86 5.18 -5.69
C GLU A 529 21.96 4.03 -5.21
N LEU A 530 21.80 3.00 -6.05
CA LEU A 530 21.15 1.75 -5.66
C LEU A 530 22.19 0.74 -5.18
N ARG A 531 21.88 0.07 -4.07
CA ARG A 531 22.73 -0.97 -3.48
C ARG A 531 21.89 -2.20 -3.19
N VAL A 532 22.44 -3.38 -3.49
CA VAL A 532 21.85 -4.67 -3.14
C VAL A 532 22.67 -5.21 -1.97
N GLY A 533 22.07 -5.23 -0.78
CA GLY A 533 22.71 -5.76 0.42
C GLY A 533 21.99 -7.01 0.92
N ALA A 534 22.47 -7.60 2.01
CA ALA A 534 21.88 -8.80 2.61
C ALA A 534 20.39 -8.66 3.00
N ARG A 535 19.85 -7.43 3.08
CA ARG A 535 18.43 -7.16 3.37
C ARG A 535 17.63 -6.72 2.16
N GLY A 536 18.21 -6.79 0.97
CA GLY A 536 17.60 -6.37 -0.27
C GLY A 536 18.10 -5.02 -0.79
N VAL A 537 17.30 -4.44 -1.68
CA VAL A 537 17.60 -3.21 -2.40
C VAL A 537 17.37 -1.98 -1.54
N SER A 538 18.30 -1.05 -1.61
CA SER A 538 18.20 0.29 -1.00
C SER A 538 18.62 1.37 -1.99
N SER A 539 18.02 2.56 -1.83
CA SER A 539 18.32 3.79 -2.55
C SER A 539 18.84 4.83 -1.56
N SER A 540 19.91 5.55 -1.94
CA SER A 540 20.43 6.66 -1.14
C SER A 540 19.45 7.83 -0.98
N VAL A 541 18.49 7.97 -1.91
CA VAL A 541 17.48 9.04 -1.92
C VAL A 541 16.16 8.56 -1.33
N TYR A 542 15.67 7.40 -1.78
CA TYR A 542 14.32 6.91 -1.48
C TYR A 542 14.24 5.87 -0.38
N GLY A 543 15.36 5.45 0.22
CA GLY A 543 15.36 4.52 1.36
C GLY A 543 15.27 3.06 0.93
N THR A 544 14.39 2.28 1.56
CA THR A 544 14.26 0.83 1.34
C THR A 544 12.87 0.47 0.82
N LEU A 545 12.68 -0.77 0.37
CA LEU A 545 11.34 -1.27 0.02
C LEU A 545 10.40 -1.35 1.24
N ASP A 546 10.94 -1.52 2.45
CA ASP A 546 10.16 -1.59 3.70
C ASP A 546 9.75 -0.21 4.22
N PHE A 547 10.58 0.80 3.98
CA PHE A 547 10.33 2.17 4.40
C PHE A 547 11.01 3.16 3.47
N GLN A 548 10.19 3.91 2.74
CA GLN A 548 10.68 4.97 1.87
C GLN A 548 11.01 6.24 2.65
N THR A 549 11.92 7.05 2.11
CA THR A 549 12.18 8.39 2.61
C THR A 549 10.90 9.23 2.58
N PRO A 550 10.44 9.79 3.73
CA PRO A 550 9.29 10.69 3.79
C PRO A 550 9.43 11.87 2.83
N ILE A 551 8.31 12.32 2.24
CA ILE A 551 8.33 13.39 1.23
C ILE A 551 8.90 14.69 1.79
N VAL A 552 8.62 14.97 3.07
CA VAL A 552 9.14 16.17 3.73
C VAL A 552 10.67 16.22 3.74
N GLU A 553 11.33 15.06 3.73
CA GLU A 553 12.79 14.94 3.77
C GLU A 553 13.47 14.87 2.39
N LEU A 554 12.70 14.75 1.31
CA LEU A 554 13.28 14.72 -0.03
C LEU A 554 13.85 16.10 -0.39
N GLU A 555 15.12 16.15 -0.80
CA GLU A 555 15.73 17.37 -1.34
C GLU A 555 15.22 17.67 -2.75
N MET A 556 13.97 18.11 -2.83
CA MET A 556 13.29 18.42 -4.08
C MET A 556 13.09 19.93 -4.20
N THR A 557 14.11 20.62 -4.72
CA THR A 557 14.06 22.06 -5.04
C THR A 557 13.72 22.31 -6.51
N HIS A 558 13.97 21.32 -7.37
CA HIS A 558 13.77 21.41 -8.81
C HIS A 558 13.04 20.18 -9.37
N VAL A 559 12.29 20.39 -10.44
CA VAL A 559 11.57 19.35 -11.17
C VAL A 559 11.78 19.48 -12.67
N THR A 560 11.51 18.40 -13.41
CA THR A 560 11.56 18.44 -14.88
C THR A 560 10.36 19.20 -15.45
N PRO A 561 10.48 19.85 -16.62
CA PRO A 561 9.36 20.48 -17.31
C PRO A 561 8.16 19.55 -17.52
N GLU A 562 8.43 18.27 -17.77
CA GLU A 562 7.39 17.27 -17.94
C GLU A 562 6.69 16.93 -16.62
N GLU A 563 7.40 16.83 -15.50
CA GLU A 563 6.76 16.68 -14.17
C GLU A 563 5.86 17.87 -13.85
N ALA A 564 6.33 19.10 -14.12
CA ALA A 564 5.52 20.31 -13.94
C ALA A 564 4.26 20.28 -14.83
N ARG A 565 4.41 19.93 -16.11
CA ARG A 565 3.29 19.81 -17.06
C ARG A 565 2.26 18.76 -16.63
N LEU A 566 2.73 17.60 -16.17
CA LEU A 566 1.86 16.52 -15.71
C LEU A 566 1.13 16.90 -14.43
N TYR A 567 1.83 17.54 -13.48
CA TYR A 567 1.20 18.10 -12.29
C TYR A 567 0.13 19.13 -12.64
N ASN A 568 0.43 20.10 -13.52
CA ASN A 568 -0.53 21.12 -13.93
C ASN A 568 -1.77 20.49 -14.58
N ARG A 569 -1.59 19.49 -15.45
CA ARG A 569 -2.72 18.75 -16.03
C ARG A 569 -3.58 18.08 -14.96
N TRP A 570 -2.96 17.40 -13.98
CA TRP A 570 -3.69 16.78 -12.88
C TRP A 570 -4.42 17.83 -12.05
N ARG A 571 -3.73 18.92 -11.69
CA ARG A 571 -4.27 20.03 -10.90
C ARG A 571 -5.48 20.67 -11.57
N ASP A 572 -5.38 20.98 -12.86
CA ASP A 572 -6.46 21.60 -13.63
C ASP A 572 -7.67 20.66 -13.73
N GLY A 573 -7.42 19.37 -13.99
CA GLY A 573 -8.46 18.34 -13.98
C GLY A 573 -9.08 18.14 -12.60
N TYR A 574 -8.29 18.21 -11.53
CA TYR A 574 -8.77 18.13 -10.15
C TYR A 574 -9.68 19.31 -9.85
N GLN A 575 -9.20 20.54 -10.00
CA GLN A 575 -9.94 21.77 -9.68
C GLN A 575 -11.26 21.93 -10.46
N GLN A 576 -11.37 21.35 -11.67
CA GLN A 576 -12.64 21.32 -12.41
C GLN A 576 -13.78 20.63 -11.65
N TYR A 577 -13.46 19.68 -10.75
CA TYR A 577 -14.44 19.04 -9.86
C TYR A 577 -14.71 19.83 -8.57
N TRP A 578 -13.81 20.75 -8.19
CA TRP A 578 -13.89 21.55 -6.96
C TRP A 578 -14.27 22.98 -7.31
N SER A 579 -15.56 23.21 -7.58
CA SER A 579 -16.04 24.50 -8.09
C SER A 579 -16.08 25.62 -7.06
N ASN A 580 -16.08 25.34 -5.74
CA ASN A 580 -16.26 26.38 -4.72
C ASN A 580 -15.25 26.37 -3.56
N PHE A 581 -15.02 25.26 -2.87
CA PHE A 581 -14.17 25.19 -1.65
C PHE A 581 -13.56 23.80 -1.47
N PHE A 582 -12.50 23.68 -0.68
CA PHE A 582 -12.07 22.38 -0.11
C PHE A 582 -12.81 22.11 1.19
N ASP A 583 -12.87 20.83 1.55
CA ASP A 583 -13.63 20.37 2.70
C ASP A 583 -12.68 19.89 3.81
N PRO A 584 -12.30 20.74 4.78
CA PRO A 584 -11.70 20.29 6.01
C PRO A 584 -12.51 19.15 6.64
N ILE A 585 -11.80 18.18 7.20
CA ILE A 585 -12.38 16.95 7.74
C ILE A 585 -12.10 16.89 9.23
N ALA A 586 -13.13 16.61 10.02
CA ALA A 586 -13.00 16.27 11.43
C ALA A 586 -13.76 14.97 11.74
N VAL A 587 -13.10 14.06 12.45
CA VAL A 587 -13.67 12.77 12.84
C VAL A 587 -13.53 12.58 14.34
N ARG A 588 -14.65 12.51 15.07
CA ARG A 588 -14.66 12.14 16.49
C ARG A 588 -14.87 10.64 16.60
N ILE A 589 -13.97 9.97 17.31
CA ILE A 589 -14.06 8.55 17.65
C ILE A 589 -14.41 8.41 19.13
N GLN A 590 -15.39 7.56 19.42
CA GLN A 590 -15.79 7.18 20.76
C GLN A 590 -15.65 5.67 20.93
N VAL A 591 -14.88 5.25 21.93
CA VAL A 591 -14.74 3.86 22.32
C VAL A 591 -15.15 3.70 23.78
N THR A 592 -16.13 2.83 24.01
CA THR A 592 -16.58 2.40 25.33
C THR A 592 -16.69 0.88 25.34
N LYS A 593 -16.89 0.27 26.52
CA LYS A 593 -17.01 -1.20 26.64
C LYS A 593 -18.13 -1.83 25.79
N SER A 594 -19.14 -1.06 25.39
CA SER A 594 -20.32 -1.56 24.69
C SER A 594 -20.58 -0.85 23.35
N ARG A 595 -19.72 0.09 22.93
CA ARG A 595 -19.96 0.93 21.76
C ARG A 595 -18.65 1.44 21.16
N LEU A 596 -18.49 1.20 19.87
CA LEU A 596 -17.60 1.92 18.96
C LEU A 596 -18.47 2.86 18.12
N ALA A 597 -18.18 4.14 18.12
CA ALA A 597 -18.90 5.13 17.31
C ALA A 597 -17.95 6.14 16.68
N THR A 598 -18.31 6.58 15.47
CA THR A 598 -17.56 7.57 14.70
C THR A 598 -18.52 8.61 14.16
N ASP A 599 -18.19 9.89 14.36
CA ASP A 599 -18.94 11.04 13.84
C ASP A 599 -18.00 11.83 12.91
N VAL A 600 -18.38 11.96 11.65
CA VAL A 600 -17.56 12.57 10.59
C VAL A 600 -18.22 13.87 10.15
N THR A 601 -17.43 14.94 10.07
CA THR A 601 -17.83 16.19 9.45
C THR A 601 -16.87 16.54 8.32
N VAL A 602 -17.45 16.73 7.15
CA VAL A 602 -16.80 17.24 5.94
C VAL A 602 -17.57 18.52 5.60
N MET A 603 -16.92 19.68 5.70
CA MET A 603 -17.61 20.96 5.53
C MET A 603 -16.75 21.99 4.80
N PRO A 604 -17.27 22.66 3.75
CA PRO A 604 -18.58 22.42 3.11
C PRO A 604 -18.67 21.02 2.47
N LEU A 605 -19.86 20.59 2.03
CA LEU A 605 -20.00 19.36 1.22
C LEU A 605 -20.13 19.81 -0.24
N ILE A 606 -19.32 19.26 -1.15
CA ILE A 606 -19.29 19.68 -2.55
C ILE A 606 -20.63 19.37 -3.24
N ASN A 607 -21.10 20.31 -4.06
CA ASN A 607 -22.20 20.11 -5.00
C ASN A 607 -21.71 19.47 -6.32
N SER A 608 -21.01 18.32 -6.24
CA SER A 608 -20.67 17.51 -7.42
C SER A 608 -21.89 16.68 -7.86
N SER A 609 -21.91 16.17 -9.09
CA SER A 609 -23.05 15.39 -9.63
C SER A 609 -23.47 14.24 -8.72
N ASP A 610 -22.50 13.57 -8.09
CA ASP A 610 -22.73 12.31 -7.38
C ASP A 610 -23.28 12.55 -5.96
N TYR A 611 -22.91 13.66 -5.31
CA TYR A 611 -23.51 14.08 -4.04
C TYR A 611 -24.74 14.96 -4.22
N ARG A 612 -24.95 15.58 -5.39
CA ARG A 612 -26.13 16.42 -5.65
C ARG A 612 -27.41 15.62 -5.47
N GLU A 613 -27.45 14.40 -5.99
CA GLU A 613 -28.62 13.52 -5.84
C GLU A 613 -28.87 13.22 -4.35
N LEU A 614 -27.84 12.85 -3.58
CA LEU A 614 -27.96 12.62 -2.13
C LEU A 614 -28.35 13.88 -1.35
N ILE A 615 -27.77 15.04 -1.69
CA ILE A 615 -28.10 16.33 -1.09
C ILE A 615 -29.55 16.69 -1.40
N GLU A 616 -29.99 16.56 -2.65
CA GLU A 616 -31.39 16.83 -3.03
C GLU A 616 -32.36 15.90 -2.32
N ILE A 617 -32.02 14.61 -2.24
CA ILE A 617 -32.79 13.60 -1.51
C ILE A 617 -32.79 13.88 -0.01
N SER A 618 -31.80 14.52 0.62
CA SER A 618 -31.78 14.68 2.09
C SER A 618 -32.01 16.11 2.60
N LYS A 619 -31.91 17.12 1.74
CA LYS A 619 -31.91 18.54 2.14
C LYS A 619 -33.19 18.95 2.86
N GLY A 620 -33.02 19.54 4.04
CA GLY A 620 -34.12 20.06 4.85
C GLY A 620 -34.85 19.00 5.66
N VAL A 621 -34.32 17.78 5.75
CA VAL A 621 -34.85 16.70 6.59
C VAL A 621 -33.80 16.28 7.61
N GLU A 622 -34.22 16.07 8.84
CA GLU A 622 -33.36 15.65 9.96
C GLU A 622 -33.79 14.26 10.43
N LEU A 623 -32.82 13.40 10.77
CA LEU A 623 -33.07 12.16 11.52
C LEU A 623 -32.75 12.40 12.99
N PRO A 624 -33.73 12.23 13.90
CA PRO A 624 -33.47 12.10 15.32
C PRO A 624 -32.54 10.91 15.63
N ALA A 625 -31.81 10.99 16.74
CA ALA A 625 -30.84 9.96 17.14
C ALA A 625 -31.48 8.59 17.47
N ASP A 626 -32.78 8.58 17.77
CA ASP A 626 -33.60 7.44 18.15
C ASP A 626 -34.53 6.97 17.01
N PHE A 627 -34.34 7.48 15.79
CA PHE A 627 -35.19 7.12 14.66
C PHE A 627 -34.88 5.72 14.11
N GLY A 628 -35.94 5.02 13.70
CA GLY A 628 -35.95 3.62 13.30
C GLY A 628 -36.36 2.68 14.44
N ASP A 629 -36.73 1.45 14.11
CA ASP A 629 -37.22 0.43 15.07
C ASP A 629 -36.22 -0.73 15.15
N PRO A 630 -35.03 -0.52 15.77
CA PRO A 630 -34.06 -1.57 15.89
C PRO A 630 -34.56 -2.63 16.89
N HIS A 631 -35.02 -3.76 16.38
CA HIS A 631 -35.30 -4.92 17.22
C HIS A 631 -34.02 -5.53 17.81
N PRO A 632 -34.08 -6.16 19.00
CA PRO A 632 -32.92 -6.76 19.66
C PRO A 632 -32.15 -7.79 18.81
N GLU A 633 -32.80 -8.40 17.82
CA GLU A 633 -32.22 -9.41 16.93
C GLU A 633 -31.65 -8.83 15.62
N SER A 634 -31.73 -7.51 15.42
CA SER A 634 -31.27 -6.86 14.20
C SER A 634 -29.74 -6.90 14.07
N LEU A 635 -29.24 -7.68 13.11
CA LEU A 635 -27.81 -7.74 12.75
C LEU A 635 -27.36 -6.51 11.94
N LEU A 636 -28.28 -5.90 11.18
CA LEU A 636 -28.07 -4.68 10.41
C LEU A 636 -29.36 -3.86 10.40
N HIS A 637 -29.26 -2.56 10.65
CA HIS A 637 -30.39 -1.63 10.59
C HIS A 637 -29.97 -0.39 9.80
N TRP A 638 -30.78 -0.02 8.81
CA TRP A 638 -30.56 1.14 7.94
C TRP A 638 -31.73 2.10 8.11
N VAL A 639 -31.44 3.37 8.40
CA VAL A 639 -32.43 4.45 8.44
C VAL A 639 -31.96 5.57 7.51
N LEU A 640 -32.86 6.12 6.70
CA LEU A 640 -32.59 7.20 5.75
C LEU A 640 -33.66 8.29 5.87
N ALA A 641 -33.25 9.55 6.05
CA ALA A 641 -34.15 10.69 5.90
C ALA A 641 -34.18 11.13 4.45
N VAL A 642 -35.40 11.24 3.93
CA VAL A 642 -35.63 11.56 2.53
C VAL A 642 -36.58 12.75 2.43
N ASN A 643 -36.10 13.83 1.82
CA ASN A 643 -36.84 14.98 1.35
C ASN A 643 -37.82 14.56 0.24
N THR A 644 -39.07 14.33 0.62
CA THR A 644 -40.17 13.97 -0.28
C THR A 644 -40.46 15.02 -1.37
N LYS A 645 -39.86 16.21 -1.28
CA LYS A 645 -39.95 17.28 -2.28
C LYS A 645 -38.77 17.30 -3.27
N SER A 646 -37.87 16.31 -3.24
CA SER A 646 -36.77 16.22 -4.21
C SER A 646 -37.31 15.90 -5.61
N GLU A 647 -36.64 16.42 -6.64
CA GLU A 647 -37.01 16.23 -8.05
C GLU A 647 -37.02 14.74 -8.42
N MET A 648 -35.99 14.01 -8.01
CA MET A 648 -35.87 12.55 -8.18
C MET A 648 -37.09 11.76 -7.66
N LEU A 649 -37.64 12.12 -6.48
CA LEU A 649 -38.81 11.40 -5.93
C LEU A 649 -40.11 11.81 -6.60
N GLN A 650 -40.23 13.07 -6.98
CA GLN A 650 -41.39 13.57 -7.73
C GLN A 650 -41.46 12.95 -9.13
N GLU A 651 -40.32 12.72 -9.77
CA GLU A 651 -40.24 12.04 -11.07
C GLU A 651 -40.48 10.53 -10.95
N ASN A 652 -39.94 9.88 -9.92
CA ASN A 652 -40.10 8.43 -9.70
C ASN A 652 -41.41 8.01 -9.01
N THR A 653 -42.28 8.96 -8.64
CA THR A 653 -43.63 8.64 -8.12
C THR A 653 -44.45 7.77 -9.07
N GLY A 654 -44.18 7.85 -10.38
CA GLY A 654 -44.77 6.97 -11.39
C GLY A 654 -44.31 5.51 -11.28
N LEU A 655 -43.04 5.27 -10.96
CA LEU A 655 -42.46 3.93 -10.81
C LEU A 655 -42.94 3.23 -9.52
N ILE A 656 -43.05 3.99 -8.42
CA ILE A 656 -43.56 3.49 -7.12
C ILE A 656 -45.03 3.04 -7.25
N ARG A 657 -45.85 3.77 -8.02
CA ARG A 657 -47.24 3.36 -8.33
C ARG A 657 -47.32 2.10 -9.20
N LEU A 658 -46.29 1.81 -9.99
CA LEU A 658 -46.22 0.63 -10.84
C LEU A 658 -45.85 -0.64 -10.05
N ILE A 659 -45.00 -0.51 -9.03
CA ILE A 659 -44.47 -1.62 -8.22
C ILE A 659 -45.39 -1.93 -7.03
N ALA A 660 -46.12 -0.94 -6.51
CA ALA A 660 -47.05 -1.11 -5.39
C ALA A 660 -48.43 -0.48 -5.70
N PRO A 661 -49.22 -1.04 -6.64
CA PRO A 661 -50.52 -0.49 -7.05
C PRO A 661 -51.60 -0.49 -5.95
N GLN A 662 -51.32 -1.12 -4.80
CA GLN A 662 -52.20 -1.22 -3.63
C GLN A 662 -52.25 0.10 -2.82
N ILE A 663 -51.26 0.99 -2.99
CA ILE A 663 -51.13 2.23 -2.23
C ILE A 663 -52.04 3.30 -2.88
N LYS A 664 -53.23 3.52 -2.29
CA LYS A 664 -54.28 4.41 -2.82
C LYS A 664 -54.11 5.90 -2.49
N THR A 665 -53.15 6.24 -1.62
CA THR A 665 -52.79 7.63 -1.29
C THR A 665 -51.44 7.98 -1.91
N ASN A 666 -51.14 9.26 -2.06
CA ASN A 666 -49.83 9.68 -2.54
C ASN A 666 -48.76 9.17 -1.56
N PRO A 667 -47.81 8.31 -1.96
CA PRO A 667 -46.80 7.77 -1.04
C PRO A 667 -45.86 8.84 -0.48
N LEU A 668 -45.94 10.08 -1.00
CA LEU A 668 -45.12 11.23 -0.62
C LEU A 668 -45.92 12.36 0.07
N SER A 669 -47.24 12.19 0.33
CA SER A 669 -48.08 13.22 0.99
C SER A 669 -48.10 13.11 2.50
#